data_AF-A0A9Q5I1K9-F1
#
_entry.id   AF-A0A9Q5I1K9-F1
#
_cell.length_a   1.000
_cell.length_b   1.000
_cell.length_c   1.000
_cell.angle_alpha   90.00
_cell.angle_beta   90.00
_cell.angle_gamma   90.00
#
_symmetry.space_group_name_H-M   'P 1'
#
loop_
_entity.id
_entity.type
_entity.pdbx_description
1 polymer ?
#
loop_
_entity_poly.entity_id
_entity_poly.type
_entity_poly.pdbx_seq_one_letter_code
_entity_poly.pdbx_strand_id
1 'polypeptide(L)'
;MWSPLDVPENGDAPFTDLTRWRLNADDNGRHVWEYLESDEACQARPQTVMDKFQLGLPTNLPALPRPKTAFDAARNGFSFFKHLQAPDGHWPCEYDGPMFLTPGLVIGSYVTGMELKRAERLELIRYLFRKAHKEDGGWGLHFEGRSTVFGTALNYTALRILGVGPDHPVMVKARNTLHYLGGAVRSPQWGKIWLSILNTYDWEGVNALPPELWLFPEWLPIHPHRWWIHARNVFIPMSFLYAHRFKAPENELILSLRRELYVEDYYSIDWPAQRNNICPVDSYAPHTFILDSLFAILGAYELCAIPPLRKAGLARIYDLIVMEDENTAYQDLGPVNKMLNLVARTVAEGPESEAYAQHKLKRRDFMWIGPNGMSMNGTNGVQLWDIAFIVQALVETGLAEEEENREPLLKALQWLDESQIRDNPKHYESAYRHRTKGAWPFSTKEQSYSVSDCTGEGMKAVIYLQEHVPSMPKLVSRERLCDAVDVIVSMQNQSGGFASYELIRGPRWLEWINPAEVFGNIMIEYEYPECTTSAITALAIFRRHYPDYRYADIEDTIRRAVKYLHAAQRPEGGWFGSWGICFTYATQFALESLSLVGETYETSSCVKEVWVDHENTQVVMTCWAAMALMYAQYPEPEPIERAVKMVMSRQLPDGSWAQEAIEGMFNKTCAIVYPNFKFSFTIWMLGRAHRYLEKLSALSDALENSKPFQSENAELNAAVLIPLANVNETPGVILELRGALRSHGGEVSFPGGRVDDGDASFLAGALREADEEIALKPEQVEILGELSPSERSLSGLRVWPYVGFVHHDKRPSTPLNETKRLHTKMDSNISIDLDAPFPSLSMSSLHASAPEVAHVFHLPFSQLAQPARLRAHRFRGNRPYWAINVTDIVPSSAAKHGDHDKADEKTLVEWDGETNVDEVGGGREGKLEVWGLTGWYLNVLMRALRMFG
;
A
#
# COMPACT_ATOMS: atom_id res chain seq x y z
N MET A 1 46.29 10.87 9.02
CA MET A 1 45.32 10.79 10.13
C MET A 1 44.65 12.15 10.29
N TRP A 2 43.33 12.22 10.49
CA TRP A 2 42.60 13.48 10.42
C TRP A 2 42.95 14.40 11.60
N SER A 3 43.27 15.67 11.31
CA SER A 3 43.66 16.66 12.32
C SER A 3 42.49 17.09 13.20
N PRO A 4 42.68 17.41 14.49
CA PRO A 4 41.63 18.01 15.31
C PRO A 4 41.01 19.26 14.66
N LEU A 5 39.73 19.50 14.92
CA LEU A 5 39.01 20.69 14.46
C LEU A 5 38.53 21.50 15.66
N ASP A 6 38.75 22.81 15.59
CA ASP A 6 38.06 23.75 16.47
C ASP A 6 36.63 23.91 15.96
N VAL A 7 35.65 23.60 16.82
CA VAL A 7 34.23 23.58 16.47
C VAL A 7 33.42 24.36 17.50
N PRO A 8 32.31 25.01 17.08
CA PRO A 8 31.41 25.70 18.00
C PRO A 8 30.85 24.80 19.11
N GLU A 9 30.46 25.39 20.25
CA GLU A 9 29.94 24.68 21.43
C GLU A 9 28.69 23.83 21.15
N ASN A 10 27.89 24.20 20.15
CA ASN A 10 26.68 23.50 19.74
C ASN A 10 26.52 23.57 18.22
N GLY A 11 25.61 22.75 17.68
CA GLY A 11 25.38 22.63 16.24
C GLY A 11 24.36 23.60 15.66
N ASP A 12 23.88 24.63 16.38
CA ASP A 12 22.69 25.38 15.96
C ASP A 12 22.91 26.24 14.71
N ALA A 13 24.06 26.91 14.61
CA ALA A 13 24.48 27.65 13.42
C ALA A 13 25.28 26.75 12.46
N PRO A 14 25.19 26.97 11.13
CA PRO A 14 26.00 26.24 10.15
C PRO A 14 27.50 26.34 10.44
N PHE A 15 28.24 25.24 10.26
CA PHE A 15 29.69 25.23 10.49
C PHE A 15 30.46 25.60 9.22
N THR A 16 29.77 25.61 8.09
CA THR A 16 30.24 26.10 6.80
C THR A 16 29.31 27.17 6.26
N ASP A 17 29.78 27.94 5.28
CA ASP A 17 28.92 28.85 4.53
C ASP A 17 28.01 28.03 3.59
N LEU A 18 26.74 27.89 3.97
CA LEU A 18 25.77 27.11 3.20
C LEU A 18 25.59 27.63 1.77
N THR A 19 25.89 28.91 1.50
CA THR A 19 25.76 29.48 0.15
C THR A 19 26.80 28.95 -0.84
N ARG A 20 27.80 28.20 -0.37
CA ARG A 20 28.86 27.58 -1.18
C ARG A 20 28.61 26.12 -1.55
N TRP A 21 27.59 25.48 -0.97
CA TRP A 21 27.22 24.11 -1.33
C TRP A 21 26.36 24.07 -2.60
N ARG A 22 26.60 23.05 -3.43
CA ARG A 22 25.86 22.77 -4.66
C ARG A 22 25.56 21.29 -4.78
N LEU A 23 24.34 20.96 -5.18
CA LEU A 23 23.93 19.61 -5.53
C LEU A 23 24.12 19.38 -7.02
N ASN A 24 24.90 18.37 -7.38
CA ASN A 24 24.95 17.82 -8.72
C ASN A 24 23.97 16.64 -8.77
N ALA A 25 22.96 16.73 -9.64
CA ALA A 25 21.88 15.76 -9.80
C ALA A 25 21.46 15.61 -11.28
N ASP A 26 22.42 15.75 -12.19
CA ASP A 26 22.24 15.67 -13.65
C ASP A 26 22.80 14.38 -14.27
N ASP A 27 23.20 13.43 -13.44
CA ASP A 27 23.82 12.15 -13.84
C ASP A 27 22.91 10.96 -13.47
N ASN A 28 21.81 10.79 -14.22
CA ASN A 28 20.90 9.65 -14.12
C ASN A 28 20.45 9.31 -12.68
N GLY A 29 20.03 10.33 -11.93
CA GLY A 29 19.61 10.18 -10.53
C GLY A 29 20.72 10.26 -9.49
N ARG A 30 22.01 10.25 -9.87
CA ARG A 30 23.12 10.28 -8.91
C ARG A 30 23.20 11.63 -8.20
N HIS A 31 23.29 11.62 -6.87
CA HIS A 31 23.40 12.83 -6.05
C HIS A 31 24.80 13.01 -5.50
N VAL A 32 25.41 14.16 -5.76
CA VAL A 32 26.71 14.51 -5.20
C VAL A 32 26.73 15.97 -4.77
N TRP A 33 26.99 16.19 -3.49
CA TRP A 33 27.22 17.53 -2.96
C TRP A 33 28.67 17.98 -3.10
N GLU A 34 28.85 19.26 -3.40
CA GLU A 34 30.14 19.91 -3.56
C GLU A 34 30.18 21.25 -2.84
N TYR A 35 31.25 21.48 -2.09
CA TYR A 35 31.55 22.76 -1.46
C TYR A 35 32.51 23.57 -2.33
N LEU A 36 32.10 24.76 -2.78
CA LEU A 36 32.89 25.64 -3.64
C LEU A 36 33.80 26.55 -2.81
N GLU A 37 35.12 26.43 -2.99
CA GLU A 37 36.09 27.14 -2.13
C GLU A 37 36.29 28.62 -2.50
N SER A 38 36.01 29.03 -3.74
CA SER A 38 36.26 30.40 -4.22
C SER A 38 34.97 31.14 -4.59
N ASP A 39 35.01 32.47 -4.51
CA ASP A 39 33.89 33.33 -4.88
C ASP A 39 33.64 33.29 -6.39
N GLU A 40 34.70 33.18 -7.19
CA GLU A 40 34.61 33.01 -8.65
C GLU A 40 33.86 31.73 -9.02
N ALA A 41 34.14 30.62 -8.31
CA ALA A 41 33.40 29.36 -8.51
C ALA A 41 31.91 29.51 -8.14
N CYS A 42 31.61 30.23 -7.05
CA CYS A 42 30.23 30.50 -6.63
C CYS A 42 29.47 31.38 -7.62
N GLN A 43 30.16 32.35 -8.24
CA GLN A 43 29.58 33.20 -9.30
C GLN A 43 29.36 32.42 -10.60
N ALA A 44 30.30 31.53 -10.96
CA ALA A 44 30.19 30.70 -12.16
C ALA A 44 29.05 29.67 -12.07
N ARG A 45 28.78 29.15 -10.86
CA ARG A 45 27.67 28.23 -10.60
C ARG A 45 26.83 28.77 -9.43
N PRO A 46 25.85 29.67 -9.67
CA PRO A 46 24.99 30.19 -8.60
C PRO A 46 24.10 29.09 -8.02
N GLN A 47 23.63 29.27 -6.78
CA GLN A 47 22.68 28.33 -6.17
C GLN A 47 21.33 28.36 -6.89
N THR A 48 20.84 27.18 -7.22
CA THR A 48 19.48 26.95 -7.71
C THR A 48 18.45 27.05 -6.58
N VAL A 49 17.16 27.08 -6.92
CA VAL A 49 16.08 26.98 -5.93
C VAL A 49 16.16 25.65 -5.18
N MET A 50 16.46 24.57 -5.90
CA MET A 50 16.70 23.24 -5.34
C MET A 50 17.83 23.25 -4.31
N ASP A 51 19.01 23.81 -4.64
CA ASP A 51 20.14 23.90 -3.69
C ASP A 51 19.68 24.57 -2.38
N LYS A 52 19.03 25.74 -2.50
CA LYS A 52 18.57 26.51 -1.34
C LYS A 52 17.55 25.75 -0.52
N PHE A 53 16.56 25.13 -1.17
CA PHE A 53 15.54 24.35 -0.49
C PHE A 53 16.15 23.20 0.32
N GLN A 54 17.01 22.40 -0.30
CA GLN A 54 17.63 21.26 0.38
C GLN A 54 18.54 21.69 1.54
N LEU A 55 19.18 22.87 1.45
CA LEU A 55 20.01 23.44 2.51
C LEU A 55 19.20 24.17 3.60
N GLY A 56 17.88 24.34 3.42
CA GLY A 56 17.04 25.13 4.33
C GLY A 56 17.27 26.64 4.24
N LEU A 57 17.82 27.12 3.12
CA LEU A 57 17.97 28.53 2.81
C LEU A 57 16.69 29.11 2.19
N PRO A 58 16.42 30.42 2.33
CA PRO A 58 15.29 31.05 1.68
C PRO A 58 15.34 30.86 0.15
N THR A 59 14.30 30.25 -0.41
CA THR A 59 14.18 30.02 -1.86
C THR A 59 13.92 31.33 -2.62
N ASN A 60 13.35 32.33 -1.94
CA ASN A 60 12.89 33.62 -2.49
C ASN A 60 11.85 33.46 -3.61
N LEU A 61 11.14 32.33 -3.64
CA LEU A 61 9.97 32.17 -4.50
C LEU A 61 8.85 33.12 -4.03
N PRO A 62 8.08 33.71 -4.97
CA PRO A 62 6.96 34.57 -4.61
C PRO A 62 5.84 33.75 -3.95
N ALA A 63 5.05 34.41 -3.11
CA ALA A 63 3.83 33.81 -2.58
C ALA A 63 2.83 33.52 -3.72
N LEU A 64 2.22 32.34 -3.69
CA LEU A 64 1.15 31.94 -4.58
C LEU A 64 -0.21 32.45 -4.07
N PRO A 65 -1.23 32.58 -4.95
CA PRO A 65 -2.58 32.90 -4.52
C PRO A 65 -3.09 31.89 -3.49
N ARG A 66 -3.71 32.37 -2.41
CA ARG A 66 -4.31 31.47 -1.40
C ARG A 66 -5.35 30.56 -2.09
N PRO A 67 -5.24 29.23 -1.94
CA PRO A 67 -6.15 28.32 -2.62
C PRO A 67 -7.57 28.46 -2.08
N LYS A 68 -8.56 28.39 -2.98
CA LYS A 68 -9.99 28.42 -2.62
C LYS A 68 -10.60 27.03 -2.61
N THR A 69 -10.05 26.14 -3.42
CA THR A 69 -10.47 24.74 -3.54
C THR A 69 -9.32 23.79 -3.20
N ALA A 70 -9.64 22.52 -2.98
CA ALA A 70 -8.63 21.47 -2.82
C ALA A 70 -7.74 21.35 -4.07
N PHE A 71 -8.32 21.49 -5.27
CA PHE A 71 -7.56 21.45 -6.53
C PHE A 71 -6.61 22.64 -6.70
N ASP A 72 -7.02 23.86 -6.30
CA ASP A 72 -6.11 25.00 -6.27
C ASP A 72 -4.91 24.75 -5.34
N ALA A 73 -5.16 24.12 -4.19
CA ALA A 73 -4.09 23.77 -3.25
C ALA A 73 -3.16 22.68 -3.84
N ALA A 74 -3.70 21.67 -4.52
CA ALA A 74 -2.91 20.67 -5.23
C ALA A 74 -2.05 21.31 -6.34
N ARG A 75 -2.64 22.22 -7.14
CA ARG A 75 -1.93 22.99 -8.18
C ARG A 75 -0.81 23.81 -7.57
N ASN A 76 -1.08 24.60 -6.52
CA ASN A 76 -0.06 25.38 -5.81
C ASN A 76 1.09 24.49 -5.29
N GLY A 77 0.75 23.31 -4.76
CA GLY A 77 1.72 22.32 -4.32
C GLY A 77 2.66 21.88 -5.44
N PHE A 78 2.10 21.57 -6.61
CA PHE A 78 2.93 21.18 -7.75
C PHE A 78 3.68 22.36 -8.37
N SER A 79 3.08 23.56 -8.43
CA SER A 79 3.76 24.79 -8.86
C SER A 79 5.06 25.02 -8.07
N PHE A 80 5.02 24.81 -6.75
CA PHE A 80 6.24 24.82 -5.93
C PHE A 80 7.18 23.65 -6.26
N PHE A 81 6.65 22.43 -6.26
CA PHE A 81 7.45 21.21 -6.39
C PHE A 81 8.18 21.10 -7.74
N LYS A 82 7.65 21.72 -8.81
CA LYS A 82 8.33 21.87 -10.11
C LYS A 82 9.70 22.52 -10.00
N HIS A 83 9.88 23.47 -9.07
CA HIS A 83 11.17 24.15 -8.87
C HIS A 83 12.25 23.26 -8.23
N LEU A 84 11.86 22.09 -7.73
CA LEU A 84 12.75 21.11 -7.10
C LEU A 84 13.10 19.93 -8.01
N GLN A 85 12.55 19.89 -9.23
CA GLN A 85 12.90 18.86 -10.20
C GLN A 85 14.35 19.05 -10.67
N ALA A 86 15.13 17.98 -10.62
CA ALA A 86 16.48 17.95 -11.14
C ALA A 86 16.51 18.08 -12.68
N PRO A 87 17.64 18.51 -13.27
CA PRO A 87 17.75 18.70 -14.72
C PRO A 87 17.43 17.44 -15.56
N ASP A 88 17.72 16.25 -15.04
CA ASP A 88 17.48 14.95 -15.68
C ASP A 88 16.05 14.43 -15.44
N GLY A 89 15.22 15.10 -14.63
CA GLY A 89 13.78 14.85 -14.50
C GLY A 89 13.28 14.24 -13.19
N HIS A 90 14.17 13.76 -12.30
CA HIS A 90 13.76 13.22 -10.99
C HIS A 90 13.74 14.30 -9.89
N TRP A 91 13.35 13.94 -8.66
CA TRP A 91 13.35 14.84 -7.50
C TRP A 91 14.35 14.38 -6.43
N PRO A 92 15.46 15.10 -6.23
CA PRO A 92 16.41 14.79 -5.16
C PRO A 92 15.83 15.10 -3.78
N CYS A 93 16.20 14.30 -2.77
CA CYS A 93 15.95 14.63 -1.37
C CYS A 93 16.89 13.90 -0.42
N GLU A 94 16.92 14.36 0.82
CA GLU A 94 17.52 13.66 1.95
C GLU A 94 16.81 12.32 2.22
N TYR A 95 17.55 11.30 2.65
CA TYR A 95 17.00 10.01 3.07
C TYR A 95 17.65 9.54 4.39
N ASP A 96 17.53 10.40 5.40
CA ASP A 96 18.13 10.30 6.75
C ASP A 96 17.22 9.54 7.75
N GLY A 97 17.72 9.24 8.95
CA GLY A 97 16.95 8.60 10.02
C GLY A 97 17.83 7.78 10.94
N PRO A 98 18.45 6.70 10.42
CA PRO A 98 19.22 5.77 11.22
C PRO A 98 20.54 6.38 11.71
N MET A 99 20.79 6.31 13.01
CA MET A 99 21.94 6.94 13.67
C MET A 99 23.19 6.02 13.73
N PHE A 100 23.19 4.90 13.00
CA PHE A 100 24.34 3.99 12.89
C PHE A 100 25.03 4.05 11.51
N LEU A 101 24.48 4.80 10.54
CA LEU A 101 25.04 4.93 9.19
C LEU A 101 26.22 5.88 9.15
N THR A 102 26.02 7.12 9.63
CA THR A 102 27.07 8.15 9.69
C THR A 102 28.31 7.67 10.47
N PRO A 103 28.19 6.97 11.62
CA PRO A 103 29.35 6.34 12.24
C PRO A 103 30.05 5.29 11.37
N GLY A 104 29.32 4.43 10.67
CA GLY A 104 29.89 3.44 9.74
C GLY A 104 30.66 4.10 8.59
N LEU A 105 30.13 5.20 8.02
CA LEU A 105 30.82 6.04 7.04
C LEU A 105 32.15 6.59 7.58
N VAL A 106 32.11 7.16 8.78
CA VAL A 106 33.25 7.81 9.42
C VAL A 106 34.32 6.79 9.82
N ILE A 107 33.93 5.73 10.52
CA ILE A 107 34.84 4.65 10.95
C ILE A 107 35.44 3.95 9.72
N GLY A 108 34.60 3.51 8.78
CA GLY A 108 35.05 2.83 7.56
C GLY A 108 36.00 3.69 6.73
N SER A 109 35.72 5.00 6.60
CA SER A 109 36.63 5.93 5.92
C SER A 109 37.95 6.10 6.67
N TYR A 110 37.90 6.22 8.00
CA TYR A 110 39.10 6.42 8.81
C TYR A 110 40.04 5.21 8.78
N VAL A 111 39.52 4.00 8.98
CA VAL A 111 40.34 2.77 9.05
C VAL A 111 40.95 2.37 7.71
N THR A 112 40.36 2.83 6.60
CA THR A 112 40.88 2.61 5.24
C THR A 112 41.77 3.75 4.75
N GLY A 113 41.94 4.82 5.53
CA GLY A 113 42.70 6.00 5.14
C GLY A 113 42.00 6.90 4.12
N MET A 114 40.69 6.71 3.90
CA MET A 114 39.90 7.47 2.93
C MET A 114 39.50 8.84 3.47
N GLU A 115 40.21 9.88 3.03
CA GLU A 115 40.01 11.24 3.52
C GLU A 115 38.61 11.81 3.28
N LEU A 116 38.18 12.67 4.20
CA LEU A 116 37.01 13.54 4.08
C LEU A 116 37.49 14.99 3.98
N LYS A 117 36.86 15.79 3.13
CA LYS A 117 37.16 17.22 3.01
C LYS A 117 36.83 17.93 4.31
N ARG A 118 37.50 19.06 4.57
CA ARG A 118 37.26 19.87 5.78
C ARG A 118 35.79 20.27 5.93
N ALA A 119 35.15 20.74 4.85
CA ALA A 119 33.74 21.14 4.85
C ALA A 119 32.80 19.96 5.17
N GLU A 120 33.05 18.78 4.58
CA GLU A 120 32.30 17.55 4.87
C GLU A 120 32.42 17.17 6.35
N ARG A 121 33.64 17.21 6.91
CA ARG A 121 33.87 16.90 8.33
C ARG A 121 33.15 17.85 9.27
N LEU A 122 33.18 19.16 8.98
CA LEU A 122 32.49 20.17 9.79
C LEU A 122 30.98 19.95 9.80
N GLU A 123 30.38 19.65 8.63
CA GLU A 123 28.94 19.45 8.54
C GLU A 123 28.48 18.07 9.06
N LEU A 124 29.34 17.05 9.00
CA LEU A 124 29.11 15.77 9.70
C LEU A 124 29.09 15.96 11.23
N ILE A 125 30.02 16.77 11.77
CA ILE A 125 30.04 17.10 13.21
C ILE A 125 28.76 17.85 13.58
N ARG A 126 28.39 18.88 12.80
CA ARG A 126 27.18 19.67 13.02
C ARG A 126 25.93 18.79 13.04
N TYR A 127 25.80 17.89 12.07
CA TYR A 127 24.70 16.93 12.02
C TYR A 127 24.60 16.12 13.31
N LEU A 128 25.70 15.51 13.75
CA LEU A 128 25.70 14.72 14.98
C LEU A 128 25.36 15.56 16.21
N PHE A 129 25.86 16.80 16.31
CA PHE A 129 25.49 17.73 17.39
C PHE A 129 23.99 18.05 17.37
N ARG A 130 23.41 18.26 16.19
CA ARG A 130 21.99 18.58 16.03
C ARG A 130 21.07 17.44 16.43
N LYS A 131 21.47 16.21 16.10
CA LYS A 131 20.73 14.97 16.40
C LYS A 131 21.01 14.40 17.79
N ALA A 132 21.91 14.99 18.57
CA ALA A 132 22.10 14.62 19.96
C ALA A 132 20.82 14.89 20.76
N HIS A 133 20.43 13.92 21.59
CA HIS A 133 19.24 14.03 22.42
C HIS A 133 19.37 15.21 23.39
N LYS A 134 18.34 16.05 23.46
CA LYS A 134 18.46 17.38 24.10
C LYS A 134 18.74 17.28 25.60
N GLU A 135 18.18 16.29 26.27
CA GLU A 135 18.26 16.16 27.73
C GLU A 135 19.54 15.49 28.19
N ASP A 136 19.92 14.36 27.59
CA ASP A 136 21.04 13.51 28.04
C ASP A 136 22.24 13.52 27.07
N GLY A 137 22.14 14.15 25.89
CA GLY A 137 23.25 14.26 24.94
C GLY A 137 23.67 12.95 24.27
N GLY A 138 22.89 11.86 24.42
CA GLY A 138 23.14 10.60 23.73
C GLY A 138 22.50 10.53 22.34
N TRP A 139 22.55 9.35 21.72
CA TRP A 139 21.88 9.04 20.45
C TRP A 139 21.23 7.66 20.51
N GLY A 140 20.07 7.51 19.86
CA GLY A 140 19.37 6.25 19.73
C GLY A 140 19.73 5.45 18.49
N LEU A 141 18.91 4.44 18.15
CA LEU A 141 19.01 3.67 16.89
C LEU A 141 18.71 4.55 15.66
N HIS A 142 17.76 5.47 15.81
CA HIS A 142 17.39 6.53 14.87
C HIS A 142 17.22 7.84 15.65
N PHE A 143 17.15 8.99 14.98
CA PHE A 143 17.21 10.28 15.68
C PHE A 143 15.96 10.66 16.49
N GLU A 144 14.83 9.97 16.30
CA GLU A 144 13.64 10.10 17.17
C GLU A 144 13.65 9.10 18.33
N GLY A 145 14.60 8.16 18.35
CA GLY A 145 14.73 7.16 19.38
C GLY A 145 15.38 7.71 20.65
N ARG A 146 15.05 7.11 21.79
CA ARG A 146 15.77 7.33 23.05
C ARG A 146 17.25 6.98 22.92
N SER A 147 18.10 7.61 23.73
CA SER A 147 19.53 7.30 23.79
C SER A 147 19.78 5.82 24.11
N THR A 148 20.67 5.19 23.35
CA THR A 148 21.06 3.79 23.53
C THR A 148 22.58 3.62 23.56
N VAL A 149 23.09 2.44 23.95
CA VAL A 149 24.54 2.18 23.93
C VAL A 149 25.04 2.16 22.49
N PHE A 150 24.31 1.52 21.58
CA PHE A 150 24.69 1.42 20.17
C PHE A 150 24.82 2.81 19.53
N GLY A 151 23.77 3.62 19.62
CA GLY A 151 23.75 4.96 19.05
C GLY A 151 24.79 5.86 19.70
N THR A 152 24.87 5.87 21.04
CA THR A 152 25.76 6.80 21.75
C THR A 152 27.23 6.45 21.56
N ALA A 153 27.61 5.17 21.67
CA ALA A 153 29.01 4.76 21.52
C ALA A 153 29.54 5.04 20.11
N LEU A 154 28.77 4.73 19.08
CA LEU A 154 29.19 4.92 17.69
C LEU A 154 29.24 6.40 17.29
N ASN A 155 28.23 7.21 17.66
CA ASN A 155 28.23 8.64 17.32
C ASN A 155 29.28 9.42 18.12
N TYR A 156 29.51 9.09 19.39
CA TYR A 156 30.64 9.62 20.16
C TYR A 156 31.97 9.31 19.46
N THR A 157 32.17 8.06 19.07
CA THR A 157 33.38 7.61 18.36
C THR A 157 33.56 8.35 17.05
N ALA A 158 32.48 8.52 16.26
CA ALA A 158 32.51 9.26 15.01
C ALA A 158 32.94 10.73 15.22
N LEU A 159 32.40 11.41 16.24
CA LEU A 159 32.78 12.78 16.59
C LEU A 159 34.27 12.90 16.97
N ARG A 160 34.79 11.95 17.74
CA ARG A 160 36.22 11.91 18.10
C ARG A 160 37.11 11.74 16.86
N ILE A 161 36.73 10.84 15.94
CA ILE A 161 37.42 10.62 14.66
C ILE A 161 37.36 11.88 13.78
N LEU A 162 36.20 12.51 13.70
CA LEU A 162 35.99 13.74 12.92
C LEU A 162 36.75 14.94 13.46
N GLY A 163 37.28 14.87 14.68
CA GLY A 163 38.23 15.83 15.24
C GLY A 163 37.74 16.62 16.45
N VAL A 164 36.58 16.29 17.03
CA VAL A 164 36.06 16.93 18.25
C VAL A 164 36.81 16.41 19.48
N GLY A 165 37.30 17.31 20.34
CA GLY A 165 38.02 16.95 21.57
C GLY A 165 37.13 16.26 22.63
N PRO A 166 37.70 15.40 23.50
CA PRO A 166 36.93 14.64 24.49
C PRO A 166 36.31 15.53 25.58
N ASP A 167 36.84 16.73 25.81
CA ASP A 167 36.39 17.68 26.82
C ASP A 167 35.36 18.69 26.29
N HIS A 168 35.01 18.61 25.01
CA HIS A 168 33.96 19.45 24.43
C HIS A 168 32.62 19.18 25.17
N PRO A 169 31.78 20.20 25.47
CA PRO A 169 30.56 20.02 26.27
C PRO A 169 29.64 18.91 25.78
N VAL A 170 29.43 18.83 24.45
CA VAL A 170 28.64 17.75 23.81
C VAL A 170 29.25 16.37 24.10
N MET A 171 30.58 16.25 24.04
CA MET A 171 31.30 15.00 24.24
C MET A 171 31.26 14.55 25.70
N VAL A 172 31.44 15.48 26.64
CA VAL A 172 31.33 15.18 28.09
C VAL A 172 29.92 14.65 28.40
N LYS A 173 28.89 15.31 27.88
CA LYS A 173 27.49 14.90 28.09
C LYS A 173 27.20 13.52 27.51
N ALA A 174 27.59 13.29 26.25
CA ALA A 174 27.47 12.00 25.59
C ALA A 174 28.21 10.86 26.31
N ARG A 175 29.45 11.12 26.77
CA ARG A 175 30.24 10.13 27.51
C ARG A 175 29.59 9.77 28.84
N ASN A 176 29.08 10.76 29.57
CA ASN A 176 28.35 10.53 30.81
C ASN A 176 27.12 9.65 30.59
N THR A 177 26.37 9.89 29.50
CA THR A 177 25.21 9.07 29.12
C THR A 177 25.62 7.66 28.72
N LEU A 178 26.69 7.49 27.93
CA LEU A 178 27.24 6.18 27.60
C LEU A 178 27.64 5.41 28.87
N HIS A 179 28.32 6.06 29.82
CA HIS A 179 28.74 5.44 31.08
C HIS A 179 27.55 5.11 31.98
N TYR A 180 26.52 5.97 32.02
CA TYR A 180 25.26 5.69 32.71
C TYR A 180 24.58 4.42 32.17
N LEU A 181 24.64 4.20 30.86
CA LEU A 181 24.11 2.99 30.22
C LEU A 181 25.01 1.74 30.40
N GLY A 182 26.19 1.90 31.01
CA GLY A 182 27.13 0.82 31.34
C GLY A 182 28.32 0.69 30.37
N GLY A 183 28.58 1.69 29.53
CA GLY A 183 29.72 1.72 28.63
C GLY A 183 29.58 0.85 27.38
N ALA A 184 30.56 0.95 26.47
CA ALA A 184 30.52 0.29 25.17
C ALA A 184 30.61 -1.25 25.22
N VAL A 185 30.99 -1.87 26.36
CA VAL A 185 30.94 -3.34 26.53
C VAL A 185 29.54 -3.91 26.30
N ARG A 186 28.49 -3.11 26.53
CA ARG A 186 27.09 -3.51 26.43
C ARG A 186 26.46 -3.21 25.07
N SER A 187 27.27 -2.87 24.07
CA SER A 187 26.79 -2.58 22.72
C SER A 187 26.20 -3.84 22.06
N PRO A 188 25.15 -3.73 21.23
CA PRO A 188 24.72 -4.78 20.29
C PRO A 188 25.85 -5.24 19.37
N GLN A 189 25.69 -6.43 18.76
CA GLN A 189 26.73 -7.10 17.97
C GLN A 189 27.27 -6.21 16.85
N TRP A 190 26.42 -5.46 16.14
CA TRP A 190 26.85 -4.55 15.07
C TRP A 190 27.77 -3.43 15.58
N GLY A 191 27.51 -2.89 16.77
CA GLY A 191 28.36 -1.86 17.38
C GLY A 191 29.69 -2.44 17.85
N LYS A 192 29.67 -3.65 18.43
CA LYS A 192 30.91 -4.37 18.80
C LYS A 192 31.81 -4.58 17.58
N ILE A 193 31.24 -4.99 16.45
CA ILE A 193 31.97 -5.20 15.18
C ILE A 193 32.64 -3.91 14.70
N TRP A 194 31.91 -2.79 14.63
CA TRP A 194 32.49 -1.51 14.21
C TRP A 194 33.61 -1.03 15.15
N LEU A 195 33.41 -1.18 16.47
CA LEU A 195 34.44 -0.83 17.45
C LEU A 195 35.65 -1.77 17.40
N SER A 196 35.47 -3.05 17.04
CA SER A 196 36.56 -4.00 16.81
C SER A 196 37.37 -3.69 15.55
N ILE A 197 36.69 -3.34 14.46
CA ILE A 197 37.33 -2.84 13.22
C ILE A 197 38.20 -1.61 13.55
N LEU A 198 37.69 -0.68 14.37
CA LEU A 198 38.43 0.50 14.84
C LEU A 198 39.56 0.18 15.84
N ASN A 199 39.64 -1.06 16.33
CA ASN A 199 40.60 -1.49 17.37
C ASN A 199 40.34 -0.85 18.75
N THR A 200 39.08 -0.56 19.05
CA THR A 200 38.62 -0.02 20.34
C THR A 200 37.77 -0.99 21.15
N TYR A 201 37.52 -2.20 20.63
CA TYR A 201 36.81 -3.31 21.28
C TYR A 201 37.47 -4.62 20.83
N ASP A 202 37.69 -5.62 21.70
CA ASP A 202 38.34 -6.86 21.26
C ASP A 202 37.38 -7.82 20.55
N TRP A 203 37.82 -8.40 19.44
CA TRP A 203 37.05 -9.39 18.68
C TRP A 203 36.61 -10.60 19.51
N GLU A 204 37.33 -10.93 20.60
CA GLU A 204 36.92 -12.00 21.52
C GLU A 204 35.60 -11.71 22.23
N GLY A 205 35.17 -10.44 22.32
CA GLY A 205 33.87 -10.07 22.85
C GLY A 205 32.76 -9.99 21.82
N VAL A 206 32.98 -10.47 20.60
CA VAL A 206 31.99 -10.56 19.51
C VAL A 206 31.54 -12.01 19.36
N ASN A 207 30.25 -12.25 19.18
CA ASN A 207 29.75 -13.58 18.82
C ASN A 207 30.28 -14.03 17.46
N ALA A 208 30.59 -15.32 17.31
CA ALA A 208 31.31 -15.82 16.15
C ALA A 208 30.55 -15.63 14.83
N LEU A 209 31.27 -15.20 13.79
CA LEU A 209 30.78 -15.01 12.42
C LEU A 209 31.57 -15.90 11.44
N PRO A 210 31.37 -17.23 11.48
CA PRO A 210 32.21 -18.17 10.75
C PRO A 210 31.99 -18.07 9.23
N PRO A 211 33.06 -17.84 8.44
CA PRO A 211 32.96 -17.78 6.98
C PRO A 211 32.59 -19.14 6.35
N GLU A 212 32.76 -20.24 7.07
CA GLU A 212 32.46 -21.60 6.62
C GLU A 212 30.96 -21.85 6.37
N LEU A 213 30.06 -21.00 6.88
CA LEU A 213 28.62 -21.09 6.59
C LEU A 213 28.32 -20.99 5.08
N TRP A 214 29.18 -20.30 4.33
CA TRP A 214 29.05 -20.12 2.88
C TRP A 214 29.56 -21.32 2.06
N LEU A 215 30.10 -22.34 2.72
CA LEU A 215 30.50 -23.61 2.11
C LEU A 215 29.45 -24.71 2.28
N PHE A 216 28.40 -24.44 3.07
CA PHE A 216 27.34 -25.40 3.29
C PHE A 216 26.63 -25.73 1.96
N PRO A 217 26.14 -26.96 1.78
CA PRO A 217 25.28 -27.26 0.64
C PRO A 217 24.07 -26.32 0.58
N GLU A 218 23.82 -25.72 -0.58
CA GLU A 218 22.78 -24.69 -0.79
C GLU A 218 21.33 -25.17 -0.54
N TRP A 219 21.11 -26.49 -0.50
CA TRP A 219 19.81 -27.08 -0.16
C TRP A 219 19.53 -27.04 1.35
N LEU A 220 20.52 -26.77 2.20
CA LEU A 220 20.31 -26.64 3.64
C LEU A 220 19.44 -25.41 3.95
N PRO A 221 18.41 -25.53 4.81
CA PRO A 221 17.54 -24.41 5.15
C PRO A 221 18.26 -23.22 5.80
N ILE A 222 19.37 -23.47 6.51
CA ILE A 222 20.18 -22.45 7.19
C ILE A 222 21.17 -21.73 6.26
N HIS A 223 21.33 -22.18 5.02
CA HIS A 223 22.35 -21.62 4.13
C HIS A 223 22.13 -20.11 3.91
N PRO A 224 23.17 -19.25 4.02
CA PRO A 224 23.01 -17.79 3.97
C PRO A 224 22.39 -17.20 2.70
N HIS A 225 22.47 -17.87 1.55
CA HIS A 225 21.76 -17.44 0.32
C HIS A 225 20.23 -17.33 0.50
N ARG A 226 19.68 -18.05 1.49
CA ARG A 226 18.26 -18.07 1.82
C ARG A 226 17.87 -16.91 2.73
N TRP A 227 18.85 -16.23 3.31
CA TRP A 227 18.58 -15.11 4.18
C TRP A 227 18.15 -13.89 3.37
N TRP A 228 17.44 -12.99 4.04
CA TRP A 228 17.09 -11.69 3.45
C TRP A 228 18.34 -10.99 2.91
N ILE A 229 18.18 -10.32 1.77
CA ILE A 229 19.30 -9.78 1.01
C ILE A 229 20.10 -8.73 1.77
N HIS A 230 19.43 -7.85 2.53
CA HIS A 230 20.09 -6.88 3.41
C HIS A 230 20.87 -7.57 4.53
N ALA A 231 20.29 -8.58 5.18
CA ALA A 231 20.99 -9.33 6.22
C ALA A 231 22.25 -9.99 5.64
N ARG A 232 22.13 -10.82 4.60
CA ARG A 232 23.30 -11.54 4.07
C ARG A 232 24.38 -10.60 3.52
N ASN A 233 24.03 -9.53 2.82
CA ASN A 233 25.02 -8.60 2.27
C ASN A 233 25.76 -7.81 3.36
N VAL A 234 25.17 -7.62 4.54
CA VAL A 234 25.89 -7.08 5.71
C VAL A 234 26.76 -8.16 6.38
N PHE A 235 26.24 -9.38 6.52
CA PHE A 235 26.96 -10.49 7.18
C PHE A 235 28.18 -11.00 6.40
N ILE A 236 28.18 -10.92 5.05
CA ILE A 236 29.31 -11.33 4.21
C ILE A 236 30.61 -10.60 4.60
N PRO A 237 30.71 -9.26 4.51
CA PRO A 237 31.93 -8.55 4.84
C PRO A 237 32.20 -8.55 6.36
N MET A 238 31.17 -8.59 7.21
CA MET A 238 31.39 -8.77 8.66
C MET A 238 32.11 -10.10 8.97
N SER A 239 31.70 -11.19 8.32
CA SER A 239 32.34 -12.51 8.48
C SER A 239 33.78 -12.51 7.95
N PHE A 240 34.03 -11.79 6.85
CA PHE A 240 35.38 -11.62 6.31
C PHE A 240 36.30 -10.89 7.30
N LEU A 241 35.85 -9.75 7.83
CA LEU A 241 36.63 -8.93 8.76
C LEU A 241 36.81 -9.63 10.11
N TYR A 242 35.78 -10.34 10.60
CA TYR A 242 35.86 -11.17 11.79
C TYR A 242 36.91 -12.26 11.62
N ALA A 243 36.86 -13.04 10.54
CA ALA A 243 37.80 -14.13 10.29
C ALA A 243 39.26 -13.65 10.13
N HIS A 244 39.47 -12.44 9.62
CA HIS A 244 40.79 -11.79 9.58
C HIS A 244 41.20 -11.15 10.91
N ARG A 245 40.26 -11.03 11.87
CA ARG A 245 40.43 -10.26 13.12
C ARG A 245 40.97 -8.86 12.85
N PHE A 246 40.45 -8.22 11.80
CA PHE A 246 40.97 -6.94 11.34
C PHE A 246 40.84 -5.88 12.44
N LYS A 247 41.94 -5.19 12.72
CA LYS A 247 42.05 -4.12 13.71
C LYS A 247 42.81 -2.96 13.07
N ALA A 248 42.24 -1.76 13.10
CA ALA A 248 42.94 -0.56 12.67
C ALA A 248 44.28 -0.37 13.44
N PRO A 249 45.35 0.12 12.79
CA PRO A 249 46.62 0.36 13.46
C PRO A 249 46.48 1.32 14.64
N GLU A 250 47.05 0.94 15.78
CA GLU A 250 46.97 1.73 17.01
C GLU A 250 47.58 3.13 16.83
N ASN A 251 46.94 4.11 17.47
CA ASN A 251 47.39 5.48 17.52
C ASN A 251 46.79 6.20 18.75
N GLU A 252 47.22 7.43 18.99
CA GLU A 252 46.78 8.23 20.15
C GLU A 252 45.26 8.36 20.26
N LEU A 253 44.55 8.52 19.14
CA LEU A 253 43.09 8.61 19.15
C LEU A 253 42.45 7.30 19.62
N ILE A 254 42.88 6.17 19.08
CA ILE A 254 42.38 4.84 19.46
C ILE A 254 42.68 4.55 20.94
N LEU A 255 43.90 4.85 21.40
CA LEU A 255 44.27 4.70 22.81
C LEU A 255 43.44 5.61 23.73
N SER A 256 43.09 6.81 23.27
CA SER A 256 42.20 7.72 23.99
C SER A 256 40.77 7.18 24.05
N LEU A 257 40.22 6.72 22.92
CA LEU A 257 38.89 6.10 22.87
C LEU A 257 38.75 4.90 23.81
N ARG A 258 39.78 4.05 23.93
CA ARG A 258 39.81 2.95 24.91
C ARG A 258 39.70 3.42 26.36
N ARG A 259 40.10 4.65 26.70
CA ARG A 259 39.90 5.23 28.04
C ARG A 259 38.55 5.95 28.18
N GLU A 260 37.94 6.35 27.07
CA GLU A 260 36.75 7.17 27.05
C GLU A 260 35.45 6.36 26.98
N LEU A 261 35.44 5.23 26.25
CA LEU A 261 34.22 4.48 25.91
C LEU A 261 33.73 3.53 27.02
N TYR A 262 34.57 3.26 28.02
CA TYR A 262 34.37 2.19 29.00
C TYR A 262 34.32 2.74 30.43
N VAL A 263 33.51 2.09 31.27
CA VAL A 263 33.39 2.44 32.70
C VAL A 263 34.55 1.83 33.49
N GLU A 264 34.94 0.61 33.14
CA GLU A 264 36.11 -0.10 33.68
C GLU A 264 37.36 0.15 32.82
N ASP A 265 38.53 -0.22 33.35
CA ASP A 265 39.78 -0.14 32.57
C ASP A 265 39.73 -1.12 31.40
N TYR A 266 39.88 -0.61 30.18
CA TYR A 266 39.85 -1.37 28.92
C TYR A 266 40.69 -2.64 28.96
N TYR A 267 41.88 -2.56 29.56
CA TYR A 267 42.83 -3.67 29.59
C TYR A 267 42.50 -4.75 30.64
N SER A 268 41.48 -4.50 31.47
CA SER A 268 40.96 -5.45 32.47
C SER A 268 39.65 -6.13 32.07
N ILE A 269 39.03 -5.71 30.94
CA ILE A 269 37.76 -6.24 30.46
C ILE A 269 37.90 -7.74 30.11
N ASP A 270 37.03 -8.57 30.65
CA ASP A 270 36.85 -9.97 30.24
C ASP A 270 36.04 -10.03 28.94
N TRP A 271 36.72 -9.91 27.79
CA TRP A 271 36.06 -9.82 26.48
C TRP A 271 35.10 -10.99 26.17
N PRO A 272 35.46 -12.27 26.36
CA PRO A 272 34.53 -13.39 26.17
C PRO A 272 33.20 -13.25 26.93
N ALA A 273 33.23 -12.72 28.16
CA ALA A 273 32.01 -12.49 28.95
C ALA A 273 31.10 -11.40 28.35
N GLN A 274 31.62 -10.56 27.45
CA GLN A 274 30.86 -9.47 26.84
C GLN A 274 30.09 -9.90 25.59
N ARG A 275 30.30 -11.10 25.05
CA ARG A 275 29.65 -11.58 23.81
C ARG A 275 28.13 -11.38 23.81
N ASN A 276 27.47 -11.83 24.87
CA ASN A 276 26.02 -11.69 25.08
C ASN A 276 25.64 -10.54 26.04
N ASN A 277 26.58 -9.68 26.41
CA ASN A 277 26.29 -8.49 27.22
C ASN A 277 25.71 -7.40 26.31
N ILE A 278 24.39 -7.28 26.30
CA ILE A 278 23.65 -6.25 25.55
C ILE A 278 22.88 -5.39 26.55
N CYS A 279 22.88 -4.07 26.35
CA CYS A 279 22.05 -3.19 27.16
C CYS A 279 20.56 -3.42 26.87
N PRO A 280 19.69 -3.61 27.88
CA PRO A 280 18.26 -3.83 27.69
C PRO A 280 17.56 -2.71 26.90
N VAL A 281 18.11 -1.49 26.91
CA VAL A 281 17.55 -0.36 26.15
C VAL A 281 17.64 -0.57 24.64
N ASP A 282 18.69 -1.27 24.19
CA ASP A 282 18.98 -1.60 22.79
C ASP A 282 18.26 -2.89 22.34
N SER A 283 17.94 -3.80 23.26
CA SER A 283 17.43 -5.13 22.92
C SER A 283 15.94 -5.11 22.55
N TYR A 284 15.65 -5.23 21.25
CA TYR A 284 14.31 -5.41 20.71
C TYR A 284 14.00 -6.89 20.41
N ALA A 285 14.96 -7.59 19.80
CA ALA A 285 14.92 -9.01 19.49
C ALA A 285 15.94 -9.74 20.39
N PRO A 286 15.60 -10.06 21.65
CA PRO A 286 16.53 -10.78 22.53
C PRO A 286 16.87 -12.14 21.94
N HIS A 287 18.10 -12.60 22.18
CA HIS A 287 18.51 -13.92 21.72
C HIS A 287 17.59 -15.00 22.27
N THR A 288 17.24 -15.95 21.39
CA THR A 288 16.58 -17.17 21.84
C THR A 288 17.60 -18.09 22.50
N PHE A 289 17.14 -19.01 23.34
CA PHE A 289 17.98 -20.09 23.87
C PHE A 289 18.69 -20.89 22.76
N ILE A 290 18.04 -21.05 21.60
CA ILE A 290 18.61 -21.75 20.43
C ILE A 290 19.80 -20.96 19.90
N LEU A 291 19.66 -19.65 19.71
CA LEU A 291 20.73 -18.80 19.22
C LEU A 291 21.91 -18.76 20.19
N ASP A 292 21.66 -18.57 21.49
CA ASP A 292 22.74 -18.58 22.50
C ASP A 292 23.48 -19.92 22.54
N SER A 293 22.74 -21.04 22.41
CA SER A 293 23.34 -22.37 22.31
C SER A 293 24.19 -22.52 21.05
N LEU A 294 23.72 -22.01 19.90
CA LEU A 294 24.49 -21.99 18.66
C LEU A 294 25.74 -21.14 18.79
N PHE A 295 25.67 -19.96 19.39
CA PHE A 295 26.84 -19.12 19.64
C PHE A 295 27.85 -19.76 20.59
N ALA A 296 27.40 -20.51 21.61
CA ALA A 296 28.30 -21.28 22.45
C ALA A 296 29.03 -22.37 21.64
N ILE A 297 28.32 -23.10 20.78
CA ILE A 297 28.90 -24.11 19.88
C ILE A 297 29.88 -23.47 18.89
N LEU A 298 29.49 -22.37 18.25
CA LEU A 298 30.33 -21.65 17.29
C LEU A 298 31.55 -21.04 17.96
N GLY A 299 31.43 -20.57 19.21
CA GLY A 299 32.55 -20.09 20.01
C GLY A 299 33.54 -21.21 20.34
N ALA A 300 33.06 -22.42 20.63
CA ALA A 300 33.91 -23.60 20.81
C ALA A 300 34.57 -24.03 19.48
N TYR A 301 33.83 -23.99 18.37
CA TYR A 301 34.37 -24.25 17.02
C TYR A 301 35.46 -23.25 16.65
N GLU A 302 35.31 -21.97 16.99
CA GLU A 302 36.29 -20.94 16.67
C GLU A 302 37.67 -21.24 17.28
N LEU A 303 37.72 -21.86 18.47
CA LEU A 303 38.95 -22.28 19.13
C LEU A 303 39.68 -23.42 18.40
N CYS A 304 38.97 -24.19 17.56
CA CYS A 304 39.50 -25.34 16.83
C CYS A 304 39.16 -25.30 15.34
N ALA A 305 38.95 -24.09 14.79
CA ALA A 305 38.52 -23.90 13.41
C ALA A 305 39.47 -24.61 12.43
N ILE A 306 38.89 -25.33 11.47
CA ILE A 306 39.65 -26.20 10.56
C ILE A 306 40.30 -25.33 9.47
N PRO A 307 41.64 -25.17 9.42
CA PRO A 307 42.27 -24.15 8.58
C PRO A 307 41.95 -24.25 7.08
N PRO A 308 41.90 -25.46 6.47
CA PRO A 308 41.46 -25.59 5.07
C PRO A 308 40.03 -25.10 4.83
N LEU A 309 39.09 -25.37 5.76
CA LEU A 309 37.71 -24.91 5.64
C LEU A 309 37.63 -23.39 5.84
N ARG A 310 38.33 -22.86 6.84
CA ARG A 310 38.45 -21.40 7.07
C ARG A 310 38.95 -20.68 5.82
N LYS A 311 40.00 -21.20 5.18
CA LYS A 311 40.56 -20.63 3.95
C LYS A 311 39.57 -20.69 2.78
N ALA A 312 38.88 -21.81 2.60
CA ALA A 312 37.87 -21.95 1.54
C ALA A 312 36.66 -21.01 1.78
N GLY A 313 36.21 -20.87 3.03
CA GLY A 313 35.14 -19.95 3.40
C GLY A 313 35.54 -18.50 3.15
N LEU A 314 36.75 -18.12 3.55
CA LEU A 314 37.32 -16.79 3.28
C LEU A 314 37.41 -16.48 1.78
N ALA A 315 37.78 -17.46 0.94
CA ALA A 315 37.78 -17.28 -0.50
C ALA A 315 36.35 -17.07 -1.03
N ARG A 316 35.38 -17.91 -0.63
CA ARG A 316 33.99 -17.80 -1.10
C ARG A 316 33.34 -16.48 -0.72
N ILE A 317 33.50 -16.03 0.53
CA ILE A 317 32.92 -14.74 0.93
C ILE A 317 33.60 -13.58 0.22
N TYR A 318 34.91 -13.65 -0.04
CA TYR A 318 35.61 -12.60 -0.75
C TYR A 318 35.13 -12.51 -2.21
N ASP A 319 34.93 -13.66 -2.86
CA ASP A 319 34.32 -13.71 -4.19
C ASP A 319 32.93 -13.07 -4.21
N LEU A 320 32.12 -13.29 -3.16
CA LEU A 320 30.79 -12.65 -3.04
C LEU A 320 30.88 -11.13 -2.85
N ILE A 321 31.84 -10.64 -2.08
CA ILE A 321 32.11 -9.18 -1.95
C ILE A 321 32.45 -8.61 -3.33
N VAL A 322 33.32 -9.28 -4.08
CA VAL A 322 33.71 -8.85 -5.44
C VAL A 322 32.53 -8.84 -6.39
N MET A 323 31.69 -9.88 -6.35
CA MET A 323 30.50 -9.96 -7.19
C MET A 323 29.49 -8.86 -6.86
N GLU A 324 29.30 -8.52 -5.58
CA GLU A 324 28.42 -7.43 -5.16
C GLU A 324 28.93 -6.07 -5.66
N ASP A 325 30.22 -5.79 -5.46
CA ASP A 325 30.86 -4.57 -5.96
C ASP A 325 30.67 -4.43 -7.49
N GLU A 326 30.95 -5.49 -8.26
CA GLU A 326 30.82 -5.47 -9.72
C GLU A 326 29.36 -5.37 -10.20
N ASN A 327 28.41 -6.00 -9.50
CA ASN A 327 26.99 -5.98 -9.87
C ASN A 327 26.32 -4.62 -9.65
N THR A 328 26.87 -3.80 -8.74
CA THR A 328 26.26 -2.55 -8.26
C THR A 328 27.10 -1.32 -8.59
N ALA A 329 28.15 -1.50 -9.41
CA ALA A 329 29.16 -0.48 -9.67
C ALA A 329 29.68 0.18 -8.38
N TYR A 330 29.96 -0.62 -7.35
CA TYR A 330 30.51 -0.21 -6.05
C TYR A 330 29.60 0.72 -5.23
N GLN A 331 28.31 0.79 -5.54
CA GLN A 331 27.30 1.39 -4.66
C GLN A 331 26.81 0.42 -3.60
N ASP A 332 26.87 -0.88 -3.90
CA ASP A 332 26.32 -1.97 -3.10
C ASP A 332 24.80 -1.82 -2.84
N LEU A 333 24.20 -2.82 -2.18
CA LEU A 333 22.78 -2.76 -1.78
C LEU A 333 22.41 -1.56 -0.90
N GLY A 334 23.31 -1.14 0.01
CA GLY A 334 23.01 -0.08 0.96
C GLY A 334 24.25 0.42 1.72
N PRO A 335 24.09 1.46 2.55
CA PRO A 335 25.19 2.18 3.18
C PRO A 335 26.05 1.29 4.10
N VAL A 336 25.44 0.34 4.80
CA VAL A 336 26.14 -0.51 5.78
C VAL A 336 27.08 -1.48 5.08
N ASN A 337 26.58 -2.29 4.14
CA ASN A 337 27.44 -3.21 3.40
C ASN A 337 28.39 -2.45 2.48
N LYS A 338 28.00 -1.28 1.95
CA LYS A 338 28.91 -0.42 1.18
C LYS A 338 30.19 -0.05 1.94
N MET A 339 30.06 0.32 3.21
CA MET A 339 31.22 0.71 4.01
C MET A 339 32.01 -0.52 4.47
N LEU A 340 31.35 -1.63 4.78
CA LEU A 340 32.02 -2.87 5.15
C LEU A 340 32.76 -3.52 3.97
N ASN A 341 32.18 -3.50 2.77
CA ASN A 341 32.81 -3.95 1.53
C ASN A 341 34.06 -3.10 1.25
N LEU A 342 33.98 -1.77 1.33
CA LEU A 342 35.16 -0.91 1.24
C LEU A 342 36.28 -1.35 2.20
N VAL A 343 35.96 -1.59 3.49
CA VAL A 343 36.98 -2.05 4.46
C VAL A 343 37.54 -3.41 4.03
N ALA A 344 36.70 -4.37 3.66
CA ALA A 344 37.13 -5.69 3.23
C ALA A 344 38.02 -5.66 1.96
N ARG A 345 37.64 -4.87 0.95
CA ARG A 345 38.46 -4.66 -0.27
C ARG A 345 39.79 -4.01 0.05
N THR A 346 39.81 -3.03 0.95
CA THR A 346 41.06 -2.37 1.38
C THR A 346 41.96 -3.36 2.13
N VAL A 347 41.40 -4.22 2.98
CA VAL A 347 42.15 -5.26 3.70
C VAL A 347 42.75 -6.29 2.74
N ALA A 348 42.01 -6.69 1.71
CA ALA A 348 42.44 -7.70 0.76
C ALA A 348 43.42 -7.18 -0.30
N GLU A 349 43.21 -5.96 -0.81
CA GLU A 349 43.90 -5.44 -2.00
C GLU A 349 44.72 -4.17 -1.75
N GLY A 350 44.51 -3.50 -0.61
CA GLY A 350 45.16 -2.23 -0.29
C GLY A 350 44.48 -1.00 -0.90
N PRO A 351 44.87 0.21 -0.44
CA PRO A 351 44.25 1.48 -0.85
C PRO A 351 44.66 1.95 -2.27
N GLU A 352 45.60 1.26 -2.92
CA GLU A 352 46.03 1.56 -4.29
C GLU A 352 45.22 0.77 -5.34
N SER A 353 44.25 -0.05 -4.91
CA SER A 353 43.46 -0.88 -5.81
C SER A 353 42.40 -0.08 -6.57
N GLU A 354 42.04 -0.57 -7.76
CA GLU A 354 40.93 0.00 -8.53
C GLU A 354 39.61 -0.06 -7.74
N ALA A 355 39.37 -1.14 -7.00
CA ALA A 355 38.19 -1.27 -6.15
C ALA A 355 38.12 -0.17 -5.08
N TYR A 356 39.25 0.18 -4.45
CA TYR A 356 39.31 1.30 -3.52
C TYR A 356 38.99 2.64 -4.20
N ALA A 357 39.55 2.88 -5.40
CA ALA A 357 39.27 4.09 -6.17
C ALA A 357 37.78 4.22 -6.54
N GLN A 358 37.14 3.13 -6.93
CA GLN A 358 35.70 3.11 -7.23
C GLN A 358 34.86 3.33 -5.96
N HIS A 359 35.17 2.64 -4.86
CA HIS A 359 34.51 2.86 -3.57
C HIS A 359 34.66 4.31 -3.08
N LYS A 360 35.80 4.96 -3.32
CA LYS A 360 36.03 6.37 -3.01
C LYS A 360 35.11 7.29 -3.81
N LEU A 361 34.94 7.00 -5.10
CA LEU A 361 34.04 7.74 -5.97
C LEU A 361 32.58 7.61 -5.52
N LYS A 362 32.14 6.38 -5.22
CA LYS A 362 30.74 6.04 -4.91
C LYS A 362 30.33 6.28 -3.45
N ARG A 363 31.28 6.40 -2.52
CA ARG A 363 30.98 6.83 -1.13
C ARG A 363 30.18 8.14 -1.08
N ARG A 364 30.47 9.07 -1.99
CA ARG A 364 29.83 10.39 -2.05
C ARG A 364 28.34 10.30 -2.38
N ASP A 365 27.91 9.24 -3.07
CA ASP A 365 26.52 9.03 -3.50
C ASP A 365 25.57 8.83 -2.31
N PHE A 366 26.11 8.49 -1.13
CA PHE A 366 25.36 8.33 0.11
C PHE A 366 25.43 9.56 1.02
N MET A 367 26.20 10.59 0.67
CA MET A 367 26.42 11.75 1.54
C MET A 367 25.49 12.90 1.15
N TRP A 368 24.69 13.37 2.11
CA TRP A 368 23.71 14.42 1.89
C TRP A 368 23.93 15.58 2.85
N ILE A 369 23.93 16.83 2.37
CA ILE A 369 23.88 18.00 3.26
C ILE A 369 22.48 18.61 3.24
N GLY A 370 21.87 18.63 4.43
CA GLY A 370 20.57 19.23 4.68
C GLY A 370 20.65 20.41 5.66
N PRO A 371 19.49 20.91 6.13
CA PRO A 371 19.43 22.05 7.05
C PRO A 371 20.09 21.79 8.40
N ASN A 372 20.29 20.52 8.77
CA ASN A 372 20.90 20.13 10.05
C ASN A 372 22.37 19.75 9.94
N GLY A 373 22.98 19.82 8.75
CA GLY A 373 24.35 19.37 8.49
C GLY A 373 24.39 18.20 7.51
N MET A 374 25.55 17.54 7.43
CA MET A 374 25.79 16.44 6.50
C MET A 374 25.54 15.07 7.17
N SER A 375 24.75 14.23 6.53
CA SER A 375 24.35 12.88 6.96
C SER A 375 24.75 11.82 5.93
N MET A 376 24.57 10.55 6.30
CA MET A 376 24.60 9.43 5.35
C MET A 376 23.18 8.94 5.11
N ASN A 377 22.74 8.92 3.85
CA ASN A 377 21.44 8.41 3.43
C ASN A 377 21.32 6.88 3.65
N GLY A 378 20.08 6.40 3.85
CA GLY A 378 19.74 4.98 4.04
C GLY A 378 19.91 4.10 2.79
N THR A 379 20.06 4.72 1.62
CA THR A 379 20.40 4.17 0.30
C THR A 379 21.17 5.27 -0.46
N ASN A 380 21.54 5.07 -1.71
CA ASN A 380 22.07 6.14 -2.57
C ASN A 380 20.99 7.14 -3.04
N GLY A 381 19.80 7.14 -2.42
CA GLY A 381 18.66 8.01 -2.71
C GLY A 381 17.34 7.22 -2.84
N VAL A 382 16.27 7.95 -3.19
CA VAL A 382 14.89 7.42 -3.34
C VAL A 382 14.27 7.81 -4.70
N GLN A 383 15.12 7.96 -5.71
CA GLN A 383 14.83 8.67 -6.97
C GLN A 383 13.64 8.07 -7.72
N LEU A 384 13.63 6.75 -7.95
CA LEU A 384 12.48 6.10 -8.58
C LEU A 384 11.23 6.20 -7.71
N TRP A 385 11.38 5.94 -6.41
CA TRP A 385 10.25 5.88 -5.48
C TRP A 385 9.45 7.19 -5.50
N ASP A 386 10.14 8.32 -5.40
CA ASP A 386 9.50 9.64 -5.42
C ASP A 386 8.93 10.01 -6.78
N ILE A 387 9.68 9.76 -7.87
CA ILE A 387 9.22 10.12 -9.22
C ILE A 387 7.98 9.31 -9.63
N ALA A 388 7.92 8.03 -9.25
CA ALA A 388 6.78 7.18 -9.57
C ALA A 388 5.50 7.63 -8.85
N PHE A 389 5.60 8.06 -7.58
CA PHE A 389 4.43 8.55 -6.85
C PHE A 389 3.96 9.92 -7.31
N ILE A 390 4.85 10.89 -7.53
CA ILE A 390 4.41 12.21 -8.00
C ILE A 390 3.78 12.12 -9.39
N VAL A 391 4.32 11.27 -10.29
CA VAL A 391 3.71 11.04 -11.61
C VAL A 391 2.29 10.51 -11.48
N GLN A 392 2.07 9.50 -10.62
CA GLN A 392 0.73 8.96 -10.38
C GLN A 392 -0.22 10.02 -9.82
N ALA A 393 0.23 10.79 -8.83
CA ALA A 393 -0.54 11.89 -8.27
C ALA A 393 -0.97 12.90 -9.35
N LEU A 394 -0.06 13.30 -10.23
CA LEU A 394 -0.35 14.31 -11.25
C LEU A 394 -1.33 13.80 -12.31
N VAL A 395 -1.20 12.54 -12.72
CA VAL A 395 -2.11 11.94 -13.71
C VAL A 395 -3.50 11.74 -13.10
N GLU A 396 -3.62 11.14 -11.91
CA GLU A 396 -4.92 10.87 -11.30
C GLU A 396 -5.70 12.12 -10.91
N THR A 397 -5.00 13.19 -10.54
CA THR A 397 -5.63 14.47 -10.21
C THR A 397 -6.06 15.24 -11.45
N GLY A 398 -5.47 14.95 -12.62
CA GLY A 398 -5.66 15.70 -13.86
C GLY A 398 -4.68 16.86 -14.05
N LEU A 399 -3.78 17.12 -13.09
CA LEU A 399 -2.73 18.13 -13.24
C LEU A 399 -1.78 17.82 -14.40
N ALA A 400 -1.63 16.56 -14.78
CA ALA A 400 -0.81 16.15 -15.91
C ALA A 400 -1.32 16.64 -17.29
N GLU A 401 -2.59 17.00 -17.38
CA GLU A 401 -3.19 17.53 -18.62
C GLU A 401 -2.97 19.05 -18.78
N GLU A 402 -2.54 19.76 -17.73
CA GLU A 402 -2.25 21.19 -17.81
C GLU A 402 -0.96 21.43 -18.64
N GLU A 403 -1.05 22.30 -19.65
CA GLU A 403 0.05 22.54 -20.60
C GLU A 403 1.37 22.96 -19.90
N GLU A 404 1.28 23.72 -18.81
CA GLU A 404 2.45 24.15 -18.03
C GLU A 404 3.18 22.99 -17.31
N ASN A 405 2.57 21.81 -17.24
CA ASN A 405 3.12 20.62 -16.61
C ASN A 405 3.69 19.63 -17.64
N ARG A 406 3.53 19.91 -18.94
CA ARG A 406 4.00 19.04 -20.03
C ARG A 406 5.51 18.82 -20.01
N GLU A 407 6.32 19.88 -19.92
CA GLU A 407 7.78 19.74 -19.95
C GLU A 407 8.33 18.98 -18.72
N PRO A 408 7.95 19.32 -17.46
CA PRO A 408 8.35 18.54 -16.30
C PRO A 408 8.00 17.05 -16.39
N LEU A 409 6.80 16.73 -16.89
CA LEU A 409 6.37 15.34 -17.04
C LEU A 409 7.08 14.60 -18.17
N LEU A 410 7.44 15.29 -19.25
CA LEU A 410 8.27 14.70 -20.31
C LEU A 410 9.66 14.33 -19.77
N LYS A 411 10.29 15.19 -18.95
CA LYS A 411 11.55 14.86 -18.29
C LYS A 411 11.41 13.69 -17.33
N ALA A 412 10.30 13.63 -16.58
CA ALA A 412 10.03 12.50 -15.70
C ALA A 412 9.88 11.18 -16.49
N LEU A 413 9.20 11.20 -17.64
CA LEU A 413 9.08 10.04 -18.52
C LEU A 413 10.44 9.62 -19.11
N GLN A 414 11.26 10.59 -19.52
CA GLN A 414 12.62 10.32 -20.02
C GLN A 414 13.49 9.68 -18.94
N TRP A 415 13.40 10.16 -17.70
CA TRP A 415 14.12 9.56 -16.58
C TRP A 415 13.62 8.14 -16.29
N LEU A 416 12.31 7.89 -16.28
CA LEU A 416 11.72 6.56 -16.13
C LEU A 416 12.17 5.60 -17.25
N ASP A 417 12.30 6.10 -18.48
CA ASP A 417 12.80 5.34 -19.61
C ASP A 417 14.28 4.93 -19.46
N GLU A 418 15.13 5.84 -18.99
CA GLU A 418 16.55 5.56 -18.81
C GLU A 418 16.86 4.72 -17.56
N SER A 419 16.08 4.89 -16.49
CA SER A 419 16.25 4.22 -15.20
C SER A 419 15.81 2.76 -15.17
N GLN A 420 15.06 2.27 -16.16
CA GLN A 420 14.72 0.85 -16.22
C GLN A 420 15.99 0.01 -16.44
N ILE A 421 16.12 -1.07 -15.67
CA ILE A 421 17.21 -2.04 -15.79
C ILE A 421 16.95 -2.90 -17.03
N ARG A 422 17.83 -2.77 -18.04
CA ARG A 422 17.66 -3.43 -19.35
C ARG A 422 18.29 -4.82 -19.44
N ASP A 423 19.24 -5.11 -18.55
CA ASP A 423 19.99 -6.36 -18.50
C ASP A 423 20.18 -6.82 -17.06
N ASN A 424 20.22 -8.14 -16.84
CA ASN A 424 20.63 -8.67 -15.53
C ASN A 424 22.12 -8.34 -15.30
N PRO A 425 22.54 -8.07 -14.06
CA PRO A 425 23.95 -7.82 -13.76
C PRO A 425 24.77 -9.10 -13.96
N LYS A 426 26.08 -8.91 -14.23
CA LYS A 426 27.02 -9.94 -14.66
C LYS A 426 26.98 -11.21 -13.80
N HIS A 427 26.91 -11.06 -12.48
CA HIS A 427 26.98 -12.17 -11.52
C HIS A 427 25.64 -12.44 -10.84
N TYR A 428 24.50 -12.12 -11.45
CA TYR A 428 23.22 -12.18 -10.73
C TYR A 428 22.93 -13.60 -10.19
N GLU A 429 23.14 -14.67 -10.96
CA GLU A 429 22.92 -16.05 -10.48
C GLU A 429 23.96 -16.48 -9.44
N SER A 430 25.25 -16.25 -9.71
CA SER A 430 26.37 -16.68 -8.86
C SER A 430 26.46 -15.92 -7.53
N ALA A 431 25.89 -14.71 -7.48
CA ALA A 431 25.71 -13.88 -6.29
C ALA A 431 24.33 -14.05 -5.63
N TYR A 432 23.55 -15.04 -6.05
CA TYR A 432 22.23 -15.36 -5.48
C TYR A 432 21.22 -14.21 -5.59
N ARG A 433 21.27 -13.42 -6.64
CA ARG A 433 20.33 -12.32 -6.88
C ARG A 433 19.12 -12.79 -7.68
N HIS A 434 17.96 -12.21 -7.40
CA HIS A 434 16.80 -12.33 -8.28
C HIS A 434 17.03 -11.57 -9.61
N ARG A 435 16.32 -11.97 -10.66
CA ARG A 435 16.42 -11.29 -11.98
C ARG A 435 15.99 -9.83 -11.89
N THR A 436 16.60 -8.98 -12.69
CA THR A 436 16.35 -7.53 -12.73
C THR A 436 16.10 -6.94 -14.10
N LYS A 437 16.35 -7.67 -15.20
CA LYS A 437 15.94 -7.23 -16.54
C LYS A 437 14.45 -6.95 -16.57
N GLY A 438 14.08 -5.68 -16.83
CA GLY A 438 12.72 -5.16 -16.85
C GLY A 438 12.34 -4.40 -15.58
N ALA A 439 13.12 -4.48 -14.51
CA ALA A 439 12.81 -3.89 -13.22
C ALA A 439 13.09 -2.38 -13.18
N TRP A 440 12.41 -1.71 -12.25
CA TRP A 440 12.83 -0.40 -11.76
C TRP A 440 13.30 -0.54 -10.29
N PRO A 441 14.48 0.03 -9.94
CA PRO A 441 15.07 -0.05 -8.60
C PRO A 441 14.53 1.03 -7.66
N PHE A 442 14.58 0.86 -6.35
CA PHE A 442 14.16 1.90 -5.39
C PHE A 442 14.83 3.27 -5.62
N SER A 443 16.12 3.26 -5.96
CA SER A 443 16.94 4.45 -6.17
C SER A 443 17.29 4.63 -7.66
N THR A 444 18.45 4.12 -8.10
CA THR A 444 19.01 4.32 -9.44
C THR A 444 19.31 3.00 -10.14
N LYS A 445 19.29 3.04 -11.47
CA LYS A 445 19.62 1.88 -12.33
C LYS A 445 20.98 1.26 -12.03
N GLU A 446 21.95 2.09 -11.67
CA GLU A 446 23.32 1.67 -11.42
C GLU A 446 23.43 0.72 -10.22
N GLN A 447 22.61 0.93 -9.18
CA GLN A 447 22.51 0.01 -8.06
C GLN A 447 21.99 -1.38 -8.49
N SER A 448 21.25 -1.43 -9.60
CA SER A 448 20.90 -2.63 -10.34
C SER A 448 20.08 -3.66 -9.55
N TYR A 449 19.37 -3.27 -8.48
CA TYR A 449 18.48 -4.14 -7.70
C TYR A 449 17.03 -4.07 -8.16
N SER A 450 16.35 -5.23 -8.27
CA SER A 450 14.89 -5.23 -8.39
C SER A 450 14.25 -5.15 -7.02
N VAL A 451 13.16 -4.41 -6.93
CA VAL A 451 12.22 -4.42 -5.81
C VAL A 451 10.83 -4.53 -6.40
N SER A 452 9.98 -5.40 -5.84
CA SER A 452 8.69 -5.75 -6.43
C SER A 452 7.76 -4.55 -6.56
N ASP A 453 7.63 -3.75 -5.50
CA ASP A 453 6.85 -2.52 -5.47
C ASP A 453 7.44 -1.45 -6.37
N CYS A 454 8.73 -1.19 -6.31
CA CYS A 454 9.39 -0.21 -7.17
C CYS A 454 9.18 -0.53 -8.65
N THR A 455 9.27 -1.80 -9.02
CA THR A 455 8.98 -2.23 -10.40
C THR A 455 7.50 -2.02 -10.75
N GLY A 456 6.58 -2.30 -9.83
CA GLY A 456 5.15 -2.03 -10.00
C GLY A 456 4.84 -0.54 -10.16
N GLU A 457 5.32 0.30 -9.24
CA GLU A 457 5.13 1.76 -9.25
C GLU A 457 5.77 2.42 -10.47
N GLY A 458 7.00 2.03 -10.84
CA GLY A 458 7.67 2.50 -12.04
C GLY A 458 6.91 2.14 -13.32
N MET A 459 6.41 0.89 -13.42
CA MET A 459 5.58 0.45 -14.54
C MET A 459 4.26 1.24 -14.61
N LYS A 460 3.59 1.46 -13.47
CA LYS A 460 2.36 2.27 -13.40
C LYS A 460 2.60 3.70 -13.88
N ALA A 461 3.64 4.36 -13.38
CA ALA A 461 3.99 5.73 -13.75
C ALA A 461 4.22 5.87 -15.26
N VAL A 462 4.95 4.92 -15.86
CA VAL A 462 5.17 4.89 -17.32
C VAL A 462 3.85 4.70 -18.07
N ILE A 463 3.02 3.73 -17.70
CA ILE A 463 1.74 3.49 -18.39
C ILE A 463 0.81 4.71 -18.25
N TYR A 464 0.75 5.33 -17.08
CA TYR A 464 -0.05 6.52 -16.84
C TYR A 464 0.37 7.69 -17.74
N LEU A 465 1.68 7.99 -17.83
CA LEU A 465 2.14 9.04 -18.73
C LEU A 465 1.87 8.70 -20.19
N GLN A 466 2.25 7.51 -20.65
CA GLN A 466 2.23 7.17 -22.08
C GLN A 466 0.83 6.86 -22.63
N GLU A 467 -0.09 6.37 -21.79
CA GLU A 467 -1.42 5.92 -22.22
C GLU A 467 -2.56 6.80 -21.70
N HIS A 468 -2.38 7.55 -20.61
CA HIS A 468 -3.45 8.40 -20.06
C HIS A 468 -3.26 9.89 -20.31
N VAL A 469 -2.05 10.34 -20.65
CA VAL A 469 -1.77 11.75 -20.97
C VAL A 469 -1.58 11.89 -22.49
N PRO A 470 -2.58 12.41 -23.25
CA PRO A 470 -2.52 12.42 -24.72
C PRO A 470 -1.33 13.18 -25.32
N SER A 471 -0.76 14.11 -24.56
CA SER A 471 0.39 14.92 -24.97
C SER A 471 1.74 14.17 -24.89
N MET A 472 1.82 13.07 -24.16
CA MET A 472 3.09 12.38 -23.88
C MET A 472 3.48 11.39 -24.99
N PRO A 473 4.79 11.26 -25.30
CA PRO A 473 5.28 10.25 -26.23
C PRO A 473 5.30 8.86 -25.59
N LYS A 474 5.43 7.81 -26.40
CA LYS A 474 5.70 6.44 -25.95
C LYS A 474 7.20 6.14 -26.04
N LEU A 475 7.93 6.32 -24.95
CA LEU A 475 9.39 6.10 -24.89
C LEU A 475 9.72 4.65 -24.51
N VAL A 476 9.03 4.11 -23.51
CA VAL A 476 9.17 2.73 -23.07
C VAL A 476 8.32 1.82 -23.96
N SER A 477 8.97 0.90 -24.66
CA SER A 477 8.32 -0.03 -25.58
C SER A 477 7.44 -1.05 -24.84
N ARG A 478 6.47 -1.61 -25.57
CA ARG A 478 5.64 -2.72 -25.08
C ARG A 478 6.47 -3.90 -24.58
N GLU A 479 7.53 -4.28 -25.30
CA GLU A 479 8.41 -5.40 -24.93
C GLU A 479 9.11 -5.16 -23.59
N ARG A 480 9.48 -3.90 -23.31
CA ARG A 480 10.10 -3.52 -22.04
C ARG A 480 9.11 -3.49 -20.88
N LEU A 481 7.84 -3.18 -21.14
CA LEU A 481 6.77 -3.35 -20.16
C LEU A 481 6.48 -4.85 -19.90
N CYS A 482 6.55 -5.68 -20.95
CA CYS A 482 6.48 -7.14 -20.81
C CYS A 482 7.63 -7.70 -19.95
N ASP A 483 8.87 -7.22 -20.13
CA ASP A 483 10.00 -7.59 -19.27
C ASP A 483 9.72 -7.24 -17.78
N ALA A 484 9.06 -6.11 -17.50
CA ALA A 484 8.66 -5.73 -16.14
C ALA A 484 7.60 -6.67 -15.55
N VAL A 485 6.60 -7.06 -16.35
CA VAL A 485 5.60 -8.08 -15.97
C VAL A 485 6.28 -9.41 -15.63
N ASP A 486 7.26 -9.82 -16.43
CA ASP A 486 8.02 -11.06 -16.18
C ASP A 486 8.80 -11.01 -14.85
N VAL A 487 9.35 -9.85 -14.47
CA VAL A 487 9.96 -9.66 -13.15
C VAL A 487 8.91 -9.80 -12.06
N ILE A 488 7.82 -9.03 -12.12
CA ILE A 488 6.76 -9.04 -11.09
C ILE A 488 6.22 -10.46 -10.92
N VAL A 489 5.74 -11.12 -11.99
CA VAL A 489 5.19 -12.48 -11.90
C VAL A 489 6.20 -13.49 -11.32
N SER A 490 7.50 -13.33 -11.61
CA SER A 490 8.55 -14.22 -11.06
C SER A 490 8.80 -14.05 -9.56
N MET A 491 8.28 -12.99 -8.94
CA MET A 491 8.48 -12.66 -7.52
C MET A 491 7.28 -13.08 -6.64
N GLN A 492 6.25 -13.72 -7.20
CA GLN A 492 5.10 -14.18 -6.40
C GLN A 492 5.46 -15.39 -5.56
N ASN A 493 5.20 -15.33 -4.26
CA ASN A 493 5.46 -16.42 -3.33
C ASN A 493 4.30 -17.44 -3.30
N GLN A 494 4.50 -18.56 -2.60
CA GLN A 494 3.53 -19.66 -2.56
C GLN A 494 2.18 -19.23 -1.97
N SER A 495 2.16 -18.31 -1.00
CA SER A 495 0.91 -17.84 -0.38
C SER A 495 0.10 -16.92 -1.30
N GLY A 496 0.75 -16.36 -2.34
CA GLY A 496 0.17 -15.41 -3.28
C GLY A 496 0.67 -13.97 -3.08
N GLY A 497 1.29 -13.67 -1.94
CA GLY A 497 1.86 -12.36 -1.64
C GLY A 497 3.23 -12.13 -2.28
N PHE A 498 3.68 -10.88 -2.17
CA PHE A 498 4.97 -10.41 -2.67
C PHE A 498 5.84 -9.92 -1.52
N ALA A 499 7.12 -10.27 -1.61
CA ALA A 499 8.18 -9.77 -0.74
C ALA A 499 8.93 -8.62 -1.43
N SER A 500 10.02 -8.13 -0.83
CA SER A 500 10.69 -6.92 -1.31
C SER A 500 11.59 -7.15 -2.53
N TYR A 501 12.79 -7.70 -2.34
CA TYR A 501 13.80 -7.85 -3.40
C TYR A 501 13.75 -9.23 -4.07
N GLU A 502 13.36 -10.27 -3.32
CA GLU A 502 13.46 -11.66 -3.76
C GLU A 502 12.30 -12.51 -3.24
N LEU A 503 12.22 -13.77 -3.69
CA LEU A 503 11.33 -14.76 -3.10
C LEU A 503 11.73 -15.09 -1.65
N ILE A 504 10.77 -15.59 -0.87
CA ILE A 504 11.03 -16.19 0.43
C ILE A 504 11.77 -17.51 0.21
N ARG A 505 13.08 -17.49 0.49
CA ARG A 505 13.97 -18.63 0.26
C ARG A 505 14.21 -19.47 1.52
N GLY A 506 13.86 -18.96 2.71
CA GLY A 506 14.11 -19.62 3.99
C GLY A 506 12.84 -19.84 4.81
N PRO A 507 12.83 -20.81 5.73
CA PRO A 507 11.71 -21.02 6.62
C PRO A 507 11.64 -19.96 7.73
N ARG A 508 10.43 -19.66 8.21
CA ARG A 508 10.19 -18.63 9.25
C ARG A 508 10.95 -18.85 10.57
N TRP A 509 11.27 -20.11 10.92
CA TRP A 509 12.01 -20.39 12.15
C TRP A 509 13.47 -19.88 12.11
N LEU A 510 14.00 -19.48 10.95
CA LEU A 510 15.30 -18.80 10.88
C LEU A 510 15.30 -17.50 11.70
N GLU A 511 14.14 -16.89 11.95
CA GLU A 511 14.06 -15.73 12.83
C GLU A 511 14.45 -16.05 14.28
N TRP A 512 14.39 -17.33 14.72
CA TRP A 512 14.87 -17.74 16.04
C TRP A 512 16.39 -17.63 16.19
N ILE A 513 17.12 -17.50 15.08
CA ILE A 513 18.57 -17.32 15.06
C ILE A 513 18.96 -15.91 14.60
N ASN A 514 18.05 -14.93 14.70
CA ASN A 514 18.32 -13.52 14.44
C ASN A 514 19.33 -12.96 15.45
N PRO A 515 20.56 -12.59 15.02
CA PRO A 515 21.61 -12.14 15.91
C PRO A 515 21.76 -10.62 15.97
N ALA A 516 20.85 -9.84 15.36
CA ALA A 516 21.04 -8.40 15.24
C ALA A 516 20.61 -7.60 16.47
N GLU A 517 19.87 -8.23 17.38
CA GLU A 517 19.37 -7.72 18.67
C GLU A 517 18.45 -6.48 18.63
N VAL A 518 18.68 -5.55 17.71
CA VAL A 518 18.00 -4.25 17.56
C VAL A 518 16.94 -4.25 16.47
N PHE A 519 16.91 -5.27 15.60
CA PHE A 519 15.99 -5.40 14.46
C PHE A 519 15.18 -6.69 14.54
N GLY A 520 13.92 -6.64 14.12
CA GLY A 520 13.06 -7.82 13.99
C GLY A 520 12.72 -8.13 12.54
N ASN A 521 12.46 -9.41 12.25
CA ASN A 521 12.08 -9.92 10.93
C ASN A 521 13.15 -9.59 9.87
N ILE A 522 14.39 -9.97 10.14
CA ILE A 522 15.52 -9.73 9.22
C ILE A 522 16.09 -11.01 8.59
N MET A 523 15.72 -12.19 9.08
CA MET A 523 16.45 -13.39 8.68
C MET A 523 16.04 -13.91 7.32
N ILE A 524 14.83 -13.64 6.84
CA ILE A 524 14.32 -14.04 5.53
C ILE A 524 13.55 -12.89 4.89
N GLU A 525 13.27 -13.00 3.60
CA GLU A 525 12.21 -12.20 2.97
C GLU A 525 10.86 -12.53 3.63
N TYR A 526 9.98 -11.54 3.70
CA TYR A 526 8.60 -11.67 4.19
C TYR A 526 7.65 -11.08 3.15
N GLU A 527 6.43 -11.60 3.09
CA GLU A 527 5.38 -11.00 2.25
C GLU A 527 4.80 -9.76 2.94
N TYR A 528 4.48 -8.74 2.14
CA TYR A 528 4.00 -7.45 2.63
C TYR A 528 2.72 -7.03 1.89
N PRO A 529 1.69 -6.52 2.60
CA PRO A 529 0.50 -5.95 1.96
C PRO A 529 0.83 -4.86 0.92
N GLU A 530 1.85 -4.04 1.19
CA GLU A 530 2.24 -2.91 0.34
C GLU A 530 2.86 -3.39 -0.97
N CYS A 531 3.85 -4.29 -0.89
CA CYS A 531 4.46 -4.91 -2.07
C CYS A 531 3.44 -5.70 -2.89
N THR A 532 2.52 -6.39 -2.22
CA THR A 532 1.45 -7.16 -2.87
C THR A 532 0.43 -6.26 -3.58
N THR A 533 0.06 -5.14 -2.96
CA THR A 533 -0.80 -4.12 -3.58
C THR A 533 -0.18 -3.56 -4.85
N SER A 534 1.10 -3.18 -4.78
CA SER A 534 1.78 -2.60 -5.94
C SER A 534 1.79 -3.58 -7.12
N ALA A 535 2.06 -4.86 -6.87
CA ALA A 535 1.97 -5.91 -7.88
C ALA A 535 0.55 -6.05 -8.47
N ILE A 536 -0.51 -6.06 -7.63
CA ILE A 536 -1.90 -6.14 -8.09
C ILE A 536 -2.24 -4.95 -9.00
N THR A 537 -1.99 -3.73 -8.52
CA THR A 537 -2.36 -2.50 -9.21
C THR A 537 -1.64 -2.38 -10.55
N ALA A 538 -0.32 -2.62 -10.56
CA ALA A 538 0.49 -2.53 -11.76
C ALA A 538 0.08 -3.56 -12.82
N LEU A 539 -0.14 -4.82 -12.42
CA LEU A 539 -0.59 -5.87 -13.33
C LEU A 539 -2.03 -5.64 -13.84
N ALA A 540 -2.92 -5.14 -12.99
CA ALA A 540 -4.30 -4.81 -13.36
C ALA A 540 -4.36 -3.66 -14.37
N ILE A 541 -3.50 -2.66 -14.23
CA ILE A 541 -3.36 -1.55 -15.18
C ILE A 541 -2.74 -2.04 -16.49
N PHE A 542 -1.67 -2.84 -16.42
CA PHE A 542 -1.02 -3.42 -17.59
C PHE A 542 -2.00 -4.27 -18.43
N ARG A 543 -2.72 -5.22 -17.82
CA ARG A 543 -3.65 -6.11 -18.56
C ARG A 543 -4.74 -5.33 -19.30
N ARG A 544 -5.15 -4.16 -18.78
CA ARG A 544 -6.19 -3.33 -19.40
C ARG A 544 -5.73 -2.74 -20.72
N HIS A 545 -4.45 -2.37 -20.83
CA HIS A 545 -3.86 -1.76 -22.02
C HIS A 545 -3.22 -2.79 -22.96
N TYR A 546 -2.72 -3.90 -22.41
CA TYR A 546 -2.01 -4.95 -23.16
C TYR A 546 -2.60 -6.34 -22.84
N PRO A 547 -3.88 -6.61 -23.19
CA PRO A 547 -4.62 -7.80 -22.75
C PRO A 547 -4.13 -9.11 -23.38
N ASP A 548 -3.28 -9.07 -24.39
CA ASP A 548 -2.81 -10.23 -25.14
C ASP A 548 -1.51 -10.84 -24.59
N TYR A 549 -0.83 -10.17 -23.65
CA TYR A 549 0.42 -10.67 -23.05
C TYR A 549 0.16 -11.33 -21.69
N ARG A 550 0.40 -12.64 -21.60
CA ARG A 550 0.33 -13.45 -20.36
C ARG A 550 -0.94 -13.26 -19.53
N TYR A 551 -2.09 -12.97 -20.16
CA TYR A 551 -3.35 -12.66 -19.48
C TYR A 551 -3.71 -13.68 -18.38
N ALA A 552 -3.66 -14.97 -18.69
CA ALA A 552 -4.00 -16.02 -17.72
C ALA A 552 -3.07 -16.04 -16.49
N ASP A 553 -1.77 -15.84 -16.69
CA ASP A 553 -0.80 -15.77 -15.59
C ASP A 553 -1.04 -14.52 -14.74
N ILE A 554 -1.36 -13.39 -15.37
CA ILE A 554 -1.67 -12.13 -14.69
C ILE A 554 -2.95 -12.27 -13.85
N GLU A 555 -4.02 -12.84 -14.41
CA GLU A 555 -5.26 -13.08 -13.67
C GLU A 555 -5.03 -13.98 -12.46
N ASP A 556 -4.29 -15.08 -12.64
CA ASP A 556 -3.99 -15.99 -11.52
C ASP A 556 -3.14 -15.30 -10.45
N THR A 557 -2.14 -14.53 -10.87
CA THR A 557 -1.28 -13.74 -9.99
C THR A 557 -2.10 -12.77 -9.15
N ILE A 558 -2.96 -11.96 -9.78
CA ILE A 558 -3.84 -10.99 -9.10
C ILE A 558 -4.78 -11.71 -8.13
N ARG A 559 -5.45 -12.78 -8.56
CA ARG A 559 -6.38 -13.55 -7.74
C ARG A 559 -5.73 -14.10 -6.48
N ARG A 560 -4.51 -14.65 -6.59
CA ARG A 560 -3.75 -15.19 -5.45
C ARG A 560 -3.25 -14.08 -4.53
N ALA A 561 -2.85 -12.94 -5.09
CA ALA A 561 -2.42 -11.77 -4.35
C ALA A 561 -3.57 -11.15 -3.52
N VAL A 562 -4.77 -11.05 -4.09
CA VAL A 562 -5.98 -10.62 -3.37
C VAL A 562 -6.30 -11.57 -2.22
N LYS A 563 -6.23 -12.89 -2.45
CA LYS A 563 -6.41 -13.89 -1.39
C LYS A 563 -5.40 -13.71 -0.24
N TYR A 564 -4.16 -13.36 -0.56
CA TYR A 564 -3.16 -13.03 0.46
C TYR A 564 -3.56 -11.77 1.25
N LEU A 565 -4.00 -10.71 0.58
CA LEU A 565 -4.41 -9.46 1.27
C LEU A 565 -5.54 -9.70 2.26
N HIS A 566 -6.55 -10.49 1.89
CA HIS A 566 -7.62 -10.89 2.82
C HIS A 566 -7.08 -11.66 4.02
N ALA A 567 -6.12 -12.56 3.81
CA ALA A 567 -5.52 -13.34 4.89
C ALA A 567 -4.56 -12.51 5.79
N ALA A 568 -3.97 -11.44 5.25
CA ALA A 568 -3.06 -10.55 5.96
C ALA A 568 -3.80 -9.45 6.76
N GLN A 569 -5.09 -9.25 6.49
CA GLN A 569 -5.91 -8.29 7.21
C GLN A 569 -6.05 -8.71 8.68
N ARG A 570 -5.95 -7.73 9.59
CA ARG A 570 -6.16 -7.98 11.02
C ARG A 570 -7.64 -7.96 11.40
N PRO A 571 -8.03 -8.57 12.55
CA PRO A 571 -9.42 -8.58 13.00
C PRO A 571 -10.06 -7.18 13.12
N GLU A 572 -9.27 -6.14 13.40
CA GLU A 572 -9.70 -4.74 13.46
C GLU A 572 -9.88 -4.05 12.09
N GLY A 573 -9.64 -4.77 10.97
CA GLY A 573 -9.82 -4.27 9.61
C GLY A 573 -8.57 -3.63 8.97
N GLY A 574 -7.56 -3.28 9.75
CA GLY A 574 -6.32 -2.67 9.25
C GLY A 574 -5.29 -3.67 8.69
N TRP A 575 -4.34 -3.15 7.90
CA TRP A 575 -3.12 -3.85 7.50
C TRP A 575 -1.90 -3.23 8.18
N PHE A 576 -0.93 -4.05 8.56
CA PHE A 576 0.28 -3.58 9.23
C PHE A 576 1.30 -3.04 8.21
N GLY A 577 1.65 -1.75 8.27
CA GLY A 577 2.71 -1.15 7.47
C GLY A 577 4.11 -1.51 7.96
N SER A 578 4.92 -2.09 7.07
CA SER A 578 6.30 -2.48 7.36
C SER A 578 7.33 -1.51 6.78
N TRP A 579 6.93 -0.68 5.80
CA TRP A 579 7.80 0.29 5.12
C TRP A 579 7.42 1.77 5.37
N GLY A 580 6.20 2.01 5.85
CA GLY A 580 5.69 3.31 6.31
C GLY A 580 4.96 3.17 7.64
N ILE A 581 4.82 4.26 8.38
CA ILE A 581 4.26 4.28 9.75
C ILE A 581 2.74 4.56 9.72
N CYS A 582 1.86 3.66 10.16
CA CYS A 582 2.00 2.20 10.10
C CYS A 582 0.73 1.62 9.46
N PHE A 583 -0.39 1.67 10.17
CA PHE A 583 -1.66 1.13 9.66
C PHE A 583 -2.28 1.97 8.55
N THR A 584 -2.21 3.30 8.66
CA THR A 584 -2.75 4.24 7.66
C THR A 584 -2.09 4.06 6.29
N TYR A 585 -0.78 3.79 6.30
CA TYR A 585 0.01 3.52 5.10
C TYR A 585 -0.46 2.25 4.40
N ALA A 586 -0.32 1.09 5.04
CA ALA A 586 -0.68 -0.19 4.42
C ALA A 586 -2.17 -0.31 4.11
N THR A 587 -3.05 0.31 4.90
CA THR A 587 -4.50 0.32 4.64
C THR A 587 -4.84 1.13 3.38
N GLN A 588 -4.16 2.25 3.12
CA GLN A 588 -4.36 2.99 1.88
C GLN A 588 -3.99 2.14 0.65
N PHE A 589 -2.85 1.44 0.69
CA PHE A 589 -2.45 0.52 -0.38
C PHE A 589 -3.44 -0.65 -0.53
N ALA A 590 -3.77 -1.34 0.57
CA ALA A 590 -4.69 -2.47 0.52
C ALA A 590 -6.05 -2.08 -0.10
N LEU A 591 -6.63 -0.96 0.32
CA LEU A 591 -7.92 -0.48 -0.20
C LEU A 591 -7.83 -0.02 -1.66
N GLU A 592 -6.71 0.55 -2.10
CA GLU A 592 -6.47 0.85 -3.51
C GLU A 592 -6.57 -0.42 -4.37
N SER A 593 -5.83 -1.48 -4.03
CA SER A 593 -5.86 -2.73 -4.81
C SER A 593 -7.21 -3.44 -4.77
N LEU A 594 -7.88 -3.48 -3.60
CA LEU A 594 -9.21 -4.06 -3.46
C LEU A 594 -10.26 -3.33 -4.34
N SER A 595 -10.16 -2.01 -4.44
CA SER A 595 -11.07 -1.22 -5.30
C SER A 595 -10.97 -1.61 -6.78
N LEU A 596 -9.78 -1.99 -7.27
CA LEU A 596 -9.55 -2.40 -8.66
C LEU A 596 -10.15 -3.76 -9.01
N VAL A 597 -10.46 -4.57 -8.01
CA VAL A 597 -11.16 -5.86 -8.16
C VAL A 597 -12.63 -5.79 -7.75
N GLY A 598 -13.15 -4.58 -7.51
CA GLY A 598 -14.56 -4.33 -7.23
C GLY A 598 -14.96 -4.48 -5.76
N GLU A 599 -13.98 -4.58 -4.85
CA GLU A 599 -14.21 -4.59 -3.40
C GLU A 599 -14.16 -3.15 -2.84
N THR A 600 -15.31 -2.66 -2.37
CA THR A 600 -15.55 -1.30 -1.86
C THR A 600 -16.28 -1.37 -0.52
N TYR A 601 -16.54 -0.22 0.10
CA TYR A 601 -17.29 -0.11 1.35
C TYR A 601 -18.68 -0.78 1.27
N GLU A 602 -19.34 -0.71 0.12
CA GLU A 602 -20.66 -1.35 -0.08
C GLU A 602 -20.54 -2.86 -0.34
N THR A 603 -19.46 -3.31 -0.99
CA THR A 603 -19.39 -4.66 -1.56
C THR A 603 -18.54 -5.65 -0.77
N SER A 604 -17.77 -5.20 0.23
CA SER A 604 -16.86 -6.06 0.99
C SER A 604 -16.85 -5.73 2.49
N SER A 605 -17.07 -6.74 3.35
CA SER A 605 -16.94 -6.59 4.81
C SER A 605 -15.50 -6.35 5.25
N CYS A 606 -14.52 -6.75 4.43
CA CYS A 606 -13.09 -6.46 4.59
C CYS A 606 -12.80 -4.95 4.51
N VAL A 607 -13.66 -4.13 3.90
CA VAL A 607 -13.42 -2.69 3.71
C VAL A 607 -14.02 -1.83 4.84
N LYS A 608 -14.69 -2.46 5.82
CA LYS A 608 -15.32 -1.78 6.97
C LYS A 608 -14.42 -1.97 8.21
N GLU A 609 -14.19 -0.91 9.02
CA GLU A 609 -13.52 -0.84 10.37
C GLU A 609 -12.31 0.14 10.50
N VAL A 610 -11.75 0.30 11.72
CA VAL A 610 -11.44 1.56 12.46
C VAL A 610 -10.00 2.13 12.38
N TRP A 611 -9.92 3.46 12.54
CA TRP A 611 -8.76 4.37 12.58
C TRP A 611 -7.89 4.25 13.86
N VAL A 612 -6.56 4.41 13.72
CA VAL A 612 -5.61 4.49 14.85
C VAL A 612 -5.05 5.90 14.97
N ASP A 613 -5.30 6.57 16.09
CA ASP A 613 -4.86 7.94 16.35
C ASP A 613 -3.36 8.04 16.66
N HIS A 614 -2.72 9.08 16.12
CA HIS A 614 -1.41 9.56 16.56
C HIS A 614 -1.60 10.74 17.52
N GLU A 615 -0.73 10.91 18.53
CA GLU A 615 -0.85 11.95 19.57
C GLU A 615 -0.98 13.37 18.99
N ASN A 616 -0.31 13.61 17.85
CA ASN A 616 -0.43 14.84 17.07
C ASN A 616 -0.85 14.53 15.63
N THR A 617 -1.82 15.25 15.07
CA THR A 617 -2.23 15.07 13.66
C THR A 617 -1.08 15.36 12.69
N GLN A 618 -0.78 14.41 11.80
CA GLN A 618 0.26 14.52 10.76
C GLN A 618 -0.37 14.70 9.37
N VAL A 619 0.20 15.56 8.53
CA VAL A 619 -0.27 15.88 7.17
C VAL A 619 -0.27 14.63 6.29
N VAL A 620 0.88 13.94 6.19
CA VAL A 620 1.04 12.77 5.31
C VAL A 620 0.11 11.62 5.72
N MET A 621 0.04 11.31 7.02
CA MET A 621 -0.83 10.24 7.52
C MET A 621 -2.32 10.57 7.33
N THR A 622 -2.69 11.85 7.44
CA THR A 622 -4.06 12.30 7.11
C THR A 622 -4.36 12.15 5.63
N CYS A 623 -3.38 12.40 4.76
CA CYS A 623 -3.53 12.14 3.33
C CYS A 623 -3.80 10.66 3.04
N TRP A 624 -3.02 9.75 3.64
CA TRP A 624 -3.24 8.30 3.49
C TRP A 624 -4.63 7.87 3.97
N ALA A 625 -5.10 8.41 5.10
CA ALA A 625 -6.44 8.19 5.62
C ALA A 625 -7.56 8.56 4.65
N ALA A 626 -7.49 9.79 4.13
CA ALA A 626 -8.51 10.32 3.24
C ALA A 626 -8.49 9.56 1.90
N MET A 627 -7.29 9.22 1.41
CA MET A 627 -7.15 8.39 0.22
C MET A 627 -7.74 6.99 0.43
N ALA A 628 -7.47 6.34 1.57
CA ALA A 628 -8.08 5.06 1.95
C ALA A 628 -9.62 5.11 1.88
N LEU A 629 -10.24 6.14 2.48
CA LEU A 629 -11.69 6.35 2.42
C LEU A 629 -12.19 6.56 0.98
N MET A 630 -11.47 7.31 0.16
CA MET A 630 -11.81 7.54 -1.24
C MET A 630 -11.69 6.27 -2.09
N TYR A 631 -10.66 5.44 -1.87
CA TYR A 631 -10.52 4.14 -2.55
C TYR A 631 -11.62 3.17 -2.14
N ALA A 632 -12.00 3.17 -0.86
CA ALA A 632 -13.14 2.42 -0.35
C ALA A 632 -14.49 2.93 -0.90
N GLN A 633 -14.55 4.06 -1.60
CA GLN A 633 -15.79 4.73 -2.01
C GLN A 633 -16.71 5.03 -0.81
N TYR A 634 -16.12 5.53 0.27
CA TYR A 634 -16.85 5.89 1.48
C TYR A 634 -17.90 6.99 1.21
N PRO A 635 -19.17 6.79 1.58
CA PRO A 635 -20.27 7.62 1.08
C PRO A 635 -20.38 9.00 1.75
N GLU A 636 -19.90 9.14 3.00
CA GLU A 636 -20.07 10.37 3.76
C GLU A 636 -18.93 11.36 3.48
N PRO A 637 -19.23 12.60 3.04
CA PRO A 637 -18.20 13.58 2.68
C PRO A 637 -17.47 14.19 3.89
N GLU A 638 -18.12 14.26 5.06
CA GLU A 638 -17.63 15.03 6.22
C GLU A 638 -16.18 14.67 6.65
N PRO A 639 -15.78 13.39 6.79
CA PRO A 639 -14.41 13.07 7.18
C PRO A 639 -13.36 13.52 6.16
N ILE A 640 -13.70 13.43 4.86
CA ILE A 640 -12.82 13.83 3.76
C ILE A 640 -12.73 15.36 3.70
N GLU A 641 -13.84 16.08 3.85
CA GLU A 641 -13.86 17.55 3.91
C GLU A 641 -13.03 18.09 5.08
N ARG A 642 -13.10 17.44 6.25
CA ARG A 642 -12.27 17.79 7.40
C ARG A 642 -10.79 17.57 7.11
N ALA A 643 -10.42 16.47 6.46
CA ALA A 643 -9.04 16.20 6.05
C ALA A 643 -8.54 17.27 5.06
N VAL A 644 -9.34 17.59 4.03
CA VAL A 644 -9.05 18.65 3.06
C VAL A 644 -8.81 19.99 3.76
N LYS A 645 -9.73 20.40 4.64
CA LYS A 645 -9.62 21.66 5.38
C LYS A 645 -8.36 21.71 6.24
N MET A 646 -8.01 20.61 6.90
CA MET A 646 -6.80 20.50 7.72
C MET A 646 -5.55 20.65 6.86
N VAL A 647 -5.43 19.87 5.78
CA VAL A 647 -4.25 19.89 4.90
C VAL A 647 -4.08 21.24 4.19
N MET A 648 -5.17 21.85 3.72
CA MET A 648 -5.14 23.20 3.14
C MET A 648 -4.74 24.26 4.16
N SER A 649 -5.15 24.13 5.43
CA SER A 649 -4.80 25.11 6.47
C SER A 649 -3.31 25.14 6.81
N ARG A 650 -2.56 24.08 6.46
CA ARG A 650 -1.12 23.95 6.68
C ARG A 650 -0.27 24.19 5.42
N GLN A 651 -0.89 24.51 4.28
CA GLN A 651 -0.14 24.90 3.09
C GLN A 651 0.52 26.26 3.31
N LEU A 652 1.83 26.34 3.05
CA LEU A 652 2.62 27.56 3.18
C LEU A 652 2.34 28.53 2.01
N PRO A 653 2.64 29.83 2.16
CA PRO A 653 2.37 30.83 1.13
C PRO A 653 3.04 30.57 -0.23
N ASP A 654 4.15 29.83 -0.25
CA ASP A 654 4.86 29.45 -1.47
C ASP A 654 4.27 28.19 -2.15
N GLY A 655 3.26 27.55 -1.55
CA GLY A 655 2.62 26.33 -2.03
C GLY A 655 3.13 25.05 -1.35
N SER A 656 4.22 25.11 -0.58
CA SER A 656 4.82 23.94 0.06
C SER A 656 4.14 23.54 1.37
N TRP A 657 4.56 22.40 1.95
CA TRP A 657 4.21 21.98 3.31
C TRP A 657 5.47 21.81 4.17
N ALA A 658 5.33 22.07 5.46
CA ALA A 658 6.39 21.83 6.43
C ALA A 658 6.64 20.32 6.61
N GLN A 659 7.89 19.95 6.91
CA GLN A 659 8.20 18.60 7.37
C GLN A 659 7.64 18.43 8.79
N GLU A 660 6.94 17.33 9.04
CA GLU A 660 6.43 16.97 10.37
C GLU A 660 7.15 15.71 10.88
N ALA A 661 6.48 14.83 11.64
CA ALA A 661 7.10 13.61 12.17
C ALA A 661 7.53 12.65 11.05
N ILE A 662 8.49 11.79 11.36
CA ILE A 662 9.04 10.79 10.42
C ILE A 662 7.95 9.85 9.86
N GLU A 663 8.05 9.49 8.58
CA GLU A 663 7.01 8.73 7.87
C GLU A 663 7.39 7.26 7.62
N GLY A 664 8.69 6.98 7.46
CA GLY A 664 9.20 5.66 7.08
C GLY A 664 9.66 4.82 8.26
N MET A 665 9.61 3.51 8.07
CA MET A 665 10.06 2.52 9.05
C MET A 665 10.65 1.32 8.31
N PHE A 666 11.66 0.68 8.86
CA PHE A 666 12.10 -0.65 8.43
C PHE A 666 12.44 -1.54 9.62
N ASN A 667 12.27 -2.85 9.43
CA ASN A 667 12.57 -3.89 10.42
C ASN A 667 11.99 -3.63 11.82
N LYS A 668 10.80 -3.00 11.86
CA LYS A 668 9.98 -2.63 13.04
C LYS A 668 10.51 -1.49 13.91
N THR A 669 11.82 -1.27 13.97
CA THR A 669 12.44 -0.44 15.01
C THR A 669 13.19 0.79 14.49
N CYS A 670 13.46 0.86 13.19
CA CYS A 670 14.30 1.91 12.64
C CYS A 670 13.50 2.83 11.72
N ALA A 671 13.32 4.08 12.16
CA ALA A 671 12.64 5.09 11.38
C ALA A 671 13.56 5.71 10.31
N ILE A 672 12.96 6.14 9.20
CA ILE A 672 13.64 6.78 8.06
C ILE A 672 12.73 7.86 7.44
N VAL A 673 13.28 8.99 6.99
CA VAL A 673 12.48 10.09 6.45
C VAL A 673 12.13 9.89 4.99
N TYR A 674 10.95 10.36 4.56
CA TYR A 674 10.60 10.51 3.14
C TYR A 674 10.18 11.96 2.87
N PRO A 675 11.14 12.90 2.69
CA PRO A 675 10.86 14.34 2.70
C PRO A 675 9.91 14.82 1.59
N ASN A 676 9.80 14.06 0.51
CA ASN A 676 8.93 14.38 -0.62
C ASN A 676 7.48 13.88 -0.44
N PHE A 677 7.19 13.04 0.56
CA PHE A 677 5.82 12.55 0.82
C PHE A 677 4.84 13.68 1.11
N LYS A 678 5.30 14.74 1.78
CA LYS A 678 4.50 15.94 2.05
C LYS A 678 4.09 16.72 0.79
N PHE A 679 4.71 16.43 -0.37
CA PHE A 679 4.29 16.94 -1.67
C PHE A 679 3.46 15.88 -2.40
N SER A 680 4.01 14.69 -2.61
CA SER A 680 3.36 13.64 -3.40
C SER A 680 1.96 13.31 -2.84
N PHE A 681 1.82 13.04 -1.54
CA PHE A 681 0.55 12.64 -0.96
C PHE A 681 -0.43 13.79 -0.70
N THR A 682 0.06 15.02 -0.46
CA THR A 682 -0.84 16.19 -0.32
C THR A 682 -1.45 16.58 -1.65
N ILE A 683 -0.64 16.67 -2.71
CA ILE A 683 -1.10 16.94 -4.08
C ILE A 683 -2.08 15.87 -4.51
N TRP A 684 -1.72 14.59 -4.31
CA TRP A 684 -2.55 13.45 -4.69
C TRP A 684 -3.90 13.46 -3.96
N MET A 685 -3.88 13.53 -2.62
CA MET A 685 -5.09 13.49 -1.82
C MET A 685 -6.00 14.68 -2.13
N LEU A 686 -5.46 15.91 -2.21
CA LEU A 686 -6.26 17.11 -2.44
C LEU A 686 -6.93 17.09 -3.82
N GLY A 687 -6.21 16.73 -4.87
CA GLY A 687 -6.79 16.67 -6.21
C GLY A 687 -7.81 15.53 -6.35
N ARG A 688 -7.56 14.37 -5.72
CA ARG A 688 -8.51 13.25 -5.69
C ARG A 688 -9.77 13.61 -4.89
N ALA A 689 -9.61 14.25 -3.73
CA ALA A 689 -10.71 14.67 -2.88
C ALA A 689 -11.60 15.71 -3.56
N HIS A 690 -11.02 16.64 -4.33
CA HIS A 690 -11.80 17.60 -5.12
C HIS A 690 -12.82 16.88 -6.02
N ARG A 691 -12.33 15.95 -6.86
CA ARG A 691 -13.17 15.20 -7.81
C ARG A 691 -14.13 14.25 -7.11
N TYR A 692 -13.69 13.64 -6.01
CA TYR A 692 -14.51 12.71 -5.24
C TYR A 692 -15.69 13.40 -4.57
N LEU A 693 -15.46 14.55 -3.92
CA LEU A 693 -16.50 15.34 -3.28
C LEU A 693 -17.47 15.94 -4.31
N GLU A 694 -16.99 16.39 -5.47
CA GLU A 694 -17.87 16.81 -6.58
C GLU A 694 -18.78 15.66 -7.04
N LYS A 695 -18.24 14.43 -7.15
CA LYS A 695 -19.04 13.25 -7.50
C LYS A 695 -20.10 12.94 -6.45
N LEU A 696 -19.76 13.01 -5.15
CA LEU A 696 -20.73 12.80 -4.07
C LEU A 696 -21.81 13.89 -4.05
N SER A 697 -21.43 15.15 -4.25
CA SER A 697 -22.39 16.26 -4.36
C SER A 697 -23.31 16.05 -5.55
N ALA A 698 -22.77 15.71 -6.73
CA ALA A 698 -23.59 15.46 -7.92
C ALA A 698 -24.54 14.27 -7.74
N LEU A 699 -24.13 13.24 -7.00
CA LEU A 699 -24.99 12.11 -6.65
C LEU A 699 -26.08 12.53 -5.67
N SER A 700 -25.74 13.32 -4.64
CA SER A 700 -26.70 13.89 -3.69
C SER A 700 -27.69 14.81 -4.39
N ASP A 701 -27.21 15.70 -5.25
CA ASP A 701 -28.03 16.59 -6.07
C ASP A 701 -28.92 15.78 -7.02
N ALA A 702 -28.44 14.69 -7.62
CA ALA A 702 -29.25 13.82 -8.46
C ALA A 702 -30.33 13.08 -7.65
N LEU A 703 -30.03 12.69 -6.41
CA LEU A 703 -30.98 12.07 -5.47
C LEU A 703 -32.01 13.10 -4.96
N GLU A 704 -31.59 14.32 -4.62
CA GLU A 704 -32.46 15.41 -4.13
C GLU A 704 -33.30 16.04 -5.25
N ASN A 705 -32.73 16.19 -6.46
CA ASN A 705 -33.44 16.66 -7.65
C ASN A 705 -34.18 15.54 -8.39
N SER A 706 -34.18 14.31 -7.85
CA SER A 706 -35.14 13.30 -8.28
C SER A 706 -36.54 13.77 -7.86
N LYS A 707 -37.20 14.50 -8.77
CA LYS A 707 -38.56 14.98 -8.56
C LYS A 707 -39.48 13.79 -8.23
N PRO A 708 -40.41 13.91 -7.27
CA PRO A 708 -41.59 13.07 -7.27
C PRO A 708 -42.29 13.22 -8.62
N PHE A 709 -42.62 12.08 -9.22
CA PHE A 709 -43.19 11.97 -10.56
C PHE A 709 -44.30 13.00 -10.85
N GLN A 710 -44.13 13.80 -11.92
CA GLN A 710 -45.20 14.59 -12.54
C GLN A 710 -45.59 13.94 -13.87
N SER A 711 -46.87 13.53 -13.99
CA SER A 711 -47.43 12.89 -15.18
C SER A 711 -47.69 13.90 -16.32
N GLU A 712 -46.66 14.50 -16.88
CA GLU A 712 -46.79 15.23 -18.15
C GLU A 712 -46.57 14.28 -19.32
N ASN A 713 -47.53 13.41 -19.62
CA ASN A 713 -47.78 12.87 -20.97
C ASN A 713 -49.01 11.95 -20.98
N ALA A 714 -49.80 12.03 -22.06
CA ALA A 714 -50.97 11.20 -22.37
C ALA A 714 -50.63 9.72 -22.67
N GLU A 715 -49.66 9.17 -21.97
CA GLU A 715 -49.23 7.77 -22.08
C GLU A 715 -50.02 6.91 -21.08
N LEU A 716 -50.59 5.80 -21.55
CA LEU A 716 -51.25 4.83 -20.68
C LEU A 716 -50.19 4.11 -19.84
N ASN A 717 -50.25 4.31 -18.52
CA ASN A 717 -49.31 3.73 -17.56
C ASN A 717 -49.99 2.66 -16.69
N ALA A 718 -49.22 1.65 -16.32
CA ALA A 718 -49.57 0.62 -15.34
C ALA A 718 -48.41 0.50 -14.33
N ALA A 719 -48.69 0.04 -13.12
CA ALA A 719 -47.67 -0.16 -12.10
C ALA A 719 -47.89 -1.49 -11.38
N VAL A 720 -46.81 -2.19 -11.08
CA VAL A 720 -46.83 -3.52 -10.44
C VAL A 720 -45.97 -3.53 -9.19
N LEU A 721 -46.43 -4.24 -8.17
CA LEU A 721 -45.66 -4.52 -6.96
C LEU A 721 -44.99 -5.89 -7.08
N ILE A 722 -43.70 -5.98 -6.79
CA ILE A 722 -42.93 -7.21 -6.66
C ILE A 722 -42.78 -7.51 -5.15
N PRO A 723 -43.74 -8.23 -4.55
CA PRO A 723 -43.78 -8.50 -3.11
C PRO A 723 -42.79 -9.60 -2.70
N LEU A 724 -41.74 -9.23 -1.99
CA LEU A 724 -40.84 -10.13 -1.30
C LEU A 724 -41.43 -10.49 0.06
N ALA A 725 -41.47 -11.77 0.41
CA ALA A 725 -41.99 -12.20 1.70
C ALA A 725 -41.28 -13.46 2.19
N ASN A 726 -41.20 -13.59 3.51
CA ASN A 726 -40.96 -14.87 4.16
C ASN A 726 -42.31 -15.57 4.34
N VAL A 727 -42.47 -16.76 3.80
CA VAL A 727 -43.65 -17.61 4.00
C VAL A 727 -43.16 -18.94 4.55
N ASN A 728 -43.66 -19.36 5.71
CA ASN A 728 -43.17 -20.55 6.42
C ASN A 728 -41.62 -20.57 6.53
N GLU A 729 -41.04 -19.48 7.03
CA GLU A 729 -39.59 -19.27 7.18
C GLU A 729 -38.78 -19.34 5.88
N THR A 730 -39.46 -19.34 4.73
CA THR A 730 -38.84 -19.46 3.41
C THR A 730 -38.94 -18.13 2.65
N PRO A 731 -37.82 -17.50 2.28
CA PRO A 731 -37.85 -16.26 1.50
C PRO A 731 -38.22 -16.55 0.04
N GLY A 732 -39.05 -15.68 -0.53
CA GLY A 732 -39.46 -15.77 -1.92
C GLY A 732 -40.30 -14.60 -2.36
N VAL A 733 -40.97 -14.77 -3.50
CA VAL A 733 -41.80 -13.73 -4.12
C VAL A 733 -43.26 -14.20 -4.14
N ILE A 734 -44.19 -13.32 -3.81
CA ILE A 734 -45.63 -13.60 -3.97
C ILE A 734 -46.03 -13.28 -5.42
N LEU A 735 -46.76 -14.20 -6.03
CA LEU A 735 -47.29 -14.10 -7.38
C LEU A 735 -48.77 -14.45 -7.39
N GLU A 736 -49.46 -14.02 -8.42
CA GLU A 736 -50.86 -14.34 -8.64
C GLU A 736 -51.08 -14.99 -10.01
N LEU A 737 -52.15 -15.78 -10.09
CA LEU A 737 -52.72 -16.30 -11.32
C LEU A 737 -53.97 -15.47 -11.64
N ARG A 738 -53.98 -14.79 -12.79
CA ARG A 738 -55.09 -13.92 -13.19
C ARG A 738 -56.36 -14.72 -13.45
N GLY A 739 -57.50 -14.16 -13.01
CA GLY A 739 -58.85 -14.69 -13.20
C GLY A 739 -59.34 -14.66 -14.64
N ALA A 740 -60.63 -14.91 -14.85
CA ALA A 740 -61.26 -14.93 -16.18
C ALA A 740 -61.46 -13.51 -16.76
N LEU A 741 -60.36 -12.82 -17.04
CA LEU A 741 -60.30 -11.46 -17.55
C LEU A 741 -60.41 -11.40 -19.08
N ARG A 742 -60.89 -10.27 -19.62
CA ARG A 742 -60.99 -10.02 -21.08
C ARG A 742 -59.63 -10.03 -21.78
N SER A 743 -58.55 -9.79 -21.05
CA SER A 743 -57.16 -9.79 -21.50
C SER A 743 -56.29 -10.40 -20.40
N HIS A 744 -55.28 -11.18 -20.78
CA HIS A 744 -54.32 -11.81 -19.86
C HIS A 744 -54.89 -12.82 -18.84
N GLY A 745 -56.09 -13.35 -19.07
CA GLY A 745 -56.68 -14.38 -18.19
C GLY A 745 -55.85 -15.67 -18.16
N GLY A 746 -55.58 -16.20 -16.97
CA GLY A 746 -54.77 -17.41 -16.76
C GLY A 746 -53.25 -17.22 -16.82
N GLU A 747 -52.75 -15.98 -16.88
CA GLU A 747 -51.33 -15.66 -16.79
C GLU A 747 -50.84 -15.54 -15.33
N VAL A 748 -49.55 -15.77 -15.13
CA VAL A 748 -48.89 -15.49 -13.85
C VAL A 748 -48.34 -14.07 -13.85
N SER A 749 -48.78 -13.25 -12.90
CA SER A 749 -48.40 -11.84 -12.77
C SER A 749 -47.95 -11.48 -11.36
N PHE A 750 -47.29 -10.32 -11.29
CA PHE A 750 -47.23 -9.53 -10.07
C PHE A 750 -48.57 -8.82 -9.88
N PRO A 751 -49.03 -8.61 -8.63
CA PRO A 751 -50.18 -7.75 -8.38
C PRO A 751 -49.91 -6.34 -8.91
N GLY A 752 -50.88 -5.77 -9.60
CA GLY A 752 -50.75 -4.48 -10.25
C GLY A 752 -51.59 -4.30 -11.50
N GLY A 753 -51.93 -3.05 -11.77
CA GLY A 753 -52.86 -2.69 -12.83
C GLY A 753 -52.60 -1.30 -13.39
N ARG A 754 -53.62 -0.77 -14.05
CA ARG A 754 -53.56 0.54 -14.68
C ARG A 754 -53.51 1.62 -13.60
N VAL A 755 -52.71 2.65 -13.83
CA VAL A 755 -52.67 3.81 -12.95
C VAL A 755 -53.85 4.71 -13.30
N ASP A 756 -54.68 5.01 -12.32
CA ASP A 756 -55.88 5.84 -12.46
C ASP A 756 -55.56 7.33 -12.24
N ASP A 757 -56.37 8.21 -12.81
CA ASP A 757 -56.20 9.67 -12.68
C ASP A 757 -56.27 10.15 -11.20
N GLY A 758 -56.81 9.32 -10.30
CA GLY A 758 -56.89 9.57 -8.86
C GLY A 758 -55.67 9.07 -8.05
N ASP A 759 -54.74 8.32 -8.65
CA ASP A 759 -53.57 7.79 -7.95
C ASP A 759 -52.52 8.88 -7.72
N ALA A 760 -52.01 9.00 -6.48
CA ALA A 760 -51.04 10.03 -6.12
C ALA A 760 -49.64 9.83 -6.74
N SER A 761 -49.33 8.62 -7.22
CA SER A 761 -48.10 8.24 -7.92
C SER A 761 -48.27 6.86 -8.56
N PHE A 762 -47.34 6.43 -9.41
CA PHE A 762 -47.32 5.05 -9.92
C PHE A 762 -47.19 4.01 -8.81
N LEU A 763 -46.39 4.29 -7.79
CA LEU A 763 -46.29 3.45 -6.61
C LEU A 763 -47.63 3.35 -5.87
N ALA A 764 -48.37 4.46 -5.75
CA ALA A 764 -49.70 4.45 -5.14
C ALA A 764 -50.67 3.56 -5.94
N GLY A 765 -50.61 3.60 -7.28
CA GLY A 765 -51.36 2.69 -8.15
C GLY A 765 -51.00 1.22 -7.92
N ALA A 766 -49.70 0.88 -7.87
CA ALA A 766 -49.25 -0.49 -7.58
C ALA A 766 -49.72 -1.01 -6.21
N LEU A 767 -49.68 -0.15 -5.19
CA LEU A 767 -50.13 -0.48 -3.83
C LEU A 767 -51.65 -0.60 -3.72
N ARG A 768 -52.41 0.26 -4.42
CA ARG A 768 -53.87 0.17 -4.50
C ARG A 768 -54.28 -1.14 -5.15
N GLU A 769 -53.72 -1.44 -6.32
CA GLU A 769 -54.02 -2.66 -7.07
C GLU A 769 -53.64 -3.91 -6.25
N ALA A 770 -52.49 -3.92 -5.57
CA ALA A 770 -52.13 -5.04 -4.69
C ALA A 770 -53.08 -5.21 -3.48
N ASP A 771 -53.66 -4.13 -2.96
CA ASP A 771 -54.71 -4.23 -1.93
C ASP A 771 -56.04 -4.73 -2.51
N GLU A 772 -56.39 -4.31 -3.72
CA GLU A 772 -57.63 -4.71 -4.39
C GLU A 772 -57.58 -6.18 -4.87
N GLU A 773 -56.48 -6.61 -5.46
CA GLU A 773 -56.31 -7.93 -6.09
C GLU A 773 -56.05 -9.05 -5.07
N ILE A 774 -55.20 -8.79 -4.06
CA ILE A 774 -54.73 -9.83 -3.11
C ILE A 774 -54.90 -9.45 -1.63
N ALA A 775 -55.59 -8.35 -1.32
CA ALA A 775 -55.77 -7.83 0.04
C ALA A 775 -54.46 -7.50 0.78
N LEU A 776 -53.40 -7.17 0.04
CA LEU A 776 -52.13 -6.77 0.61
C LEU A 776 -52.16 -5.28 0.99
N LYS A 777 -52.37 -4.99 2.27
CA LYS A 777 -52.52 -3.60 2.74
C LYS A 777 -51.23 -2.82 2.51
N PRO A 778 -51.28 -1.56 2.03
CA PRO A 778 -50.08 -0.74 1.82
C PRO A 778 -49.22 -0.58 3.09
N GLU A 779 -49.84 -0.61 4.26
CA GLU A 779 -49.20 -0.54 5.58
C GLU A 779 -48.35 -1.78 5.92
N GLN A 780 -48.51 -2.88 5.21
CA GLN A 780 -47.72 -4.11 5.36
C GLN A 780 -46.49 -4.12 4.45
N VAL A 781 -46.38 -3.19 3.50
CA VAL A 781 -45.36 -3.19 2.46
C VAL A 781 -44.29 -2.13 2.75
N GLU A 782 -43.05 -2.58 2.91
CA GLU A 782 -41.86 -1.72 2.95
C GLU A 782 -41.25 -1.63 1.55
N ILE A 783 -41.33 -0.46 0.92
CA ILE A 783 -40.80 -0.26 -0.43
C ILE A 783 -39.27 -0.16 -0.40
N LEU A 784 -38.63 -1.07 -1.13
CA LEU A 784 -37.18 -1.18 -1.25
C LEU A 784 -36.64 -0.34 -2.42
N GLY A 785 -37.43 -0.16 -3.48
CA GLY A 785 -37.06 0.64 -4.64
C GLY A 785 -37.83 0.29 -5.92
N GLU A 786 -37.53 0.98 -7.02
CA GLU A 786 -38.06 0.71 -8.36
C GLU A 786 -37.05 -0.10 -9.19
N LEU A 787 -37.50 -1.09 -9.97
CA LEU A 787 -36.64 -1.77 -10.95
C LEU A 787 -36.62 -1.00 -12.28
N SER A 788 -35.67 -0.09 -12.44
CA SER A 788 -35.49 0.66 -13.69
C SER A 788 -34.66 -0.11 -14.74
N PRO A 789 -34.92 0.10 -16.05
CA PRO A 789 -35.95 0.96 -16.63
C PRO A 789 -37.34 0.29 -16.72
N SER A 790 -38.40 1.10 -16.72
CA SER A 790 -39.76 0.67 -17.06
C SER A 790 -39.85 0.21 -18.53
N GLU A 791 -40.65 -0.81 -18.78
CA GLU A 791 -40.79 -1.46 -20.09
C GLU A 791 -42.23 -1.30 -20.60
N ARG A 792 -42.42 -1.37 -21.91
CA ARG A 792 -43.76 -1.41 -22.50
C ARG A 792 -44.26 -2.84 -22.56
N SER A 793 -45.52 -3.05 -22.15
CA SER A 793 -46.31 -4.23 -22.48
C SER A 793 -46.58 -4.32 -23.99
N LEU A 794 -46.98 -5.49 -24.49
CA LEU A 794 -47.33 -5.66 -25.91
C LEU A 794 -48.55 -4.84 -26.33
N SER A 795 -49.45 -4.55 -25.39
CA SER A 795 -50.61 -3.67 -25.59
C SER A 795 -50.26 -2.17 -25.56
N GLY A 796 -48.97 -1.83 -25.39
CA GLY A 796 -48.47 -0.46 -25.47
C GLY A 796 -48.42 0.31 -24.15
N LEU A 797 -48.99 -0.22 -23.07
CA LEU A 797 -48.90 0.36 -21.72
C LEU A 797 -47.47 0.29 -21.19
N ARG A 798 -46.97 1.39 -20.61
CA ARG A 798 -45.71 1.41 -19.87
C ARG A 798 -45.94 0.89 -18.45
N VAL A 799 -45.14 -0.09 -18.02
CA VAL A 799 -45.29 -0.76 -16.72
C VAL A 799 -44.15 -0.38 -15.80
N TRP A 800 -44.47 0.08 -14.60
CA TRP A 800 -43.52 0.53 -13.57
C TRP A 800 -43.42 -0.49 -12.43
N PRO A 801 -42.28 -1.20 -12.28
CA PRO A 801 -42.12 -2.24 -11.25
C PRO A 801 -41.52 -1.70 -9.94
N TYR A 802 -42.22 -1.89 -8.82
CA TYR A 802 -41.74 -1.53 -7.48
C TYR A 802 -41.48 -2.78 -6.65
N VAL A 803 -40.32 -2.87 -6.00
CA VAL A 803 -39.98 -3.98 -5.09
C VAL A 803 -40.35 -3.57 -3.68
N GLY A 804 -41.09 -4.43 -2.97
CA GLY A 804 -41.43 -4.21 -1.57
C GLY A 804 -41.29 -5.47 -0.74
N PHE A 805 -40.85 -5.34 0.51
CA PHE A 805 -40.87 -6.41 1.49
C PHE A 805 -42.19 -6.41 2.27
N VAL A 806 -42.85 -7.56 2.38
CA VAL A 806 -44.15 -7.73 3.03
C VAL A 806 -43.95 -8.22 4.46
N HIS A 807 -44.43 -7.43 5.42
CA HIS A 807 -44.43 -7.74 6.84
C HIS A 807 -45.70 -8.50 7.25
N HIS A 808 -45.58 -9.40 8.25
CA HIS A 808 -46.72 -10.16 8.80
C HIS A 808 -47.80 -9.25 9.41
N ASP A 809 -47.38 -8.20 10.14
CA ASP A 809 -48.25 -7.20 10.78
C ASP A 809 -48.07 -5.80 10.15
N LYS A 810 -48.73 -4.77 10.72
CA LYS A 810 -48.46 -3.37 10.36
C LYS A 810 -46.97 -3.09 10.43
N ARG A 811 -46.43 -2.35 9.45
CA ARG A 811 -45.06 -1.83 9.44
C ARG A 811 -44.68 -1.37 10.86
N PRO A 812 -43.52 -1.78 11.41
CA PRO A 812 -43.02 -1.20 12.65
C PRO A 812 -43.07 0.32 12.53
N SER A 813 -43.67 1.01 13.50
CA SER A 813 -43.93 2.46 13.46
C SER A 813 -42.66 3.33 13.47
N THR A 814 -41.50 2.74 13.20
CA THR A 814 -40.20 3.40 13.11
C THR A 814 -39.83 3.48 11.62
N PRO A 815 -39.87 4.66 11.00
CA PRO A 815 -39.25 4.86 9.70
C PRO A 815 -37.75 4.59 9.82
N LEU A 816 -37.20 3.70 8.98
CA LEU A 816 -35.75 3.53 8.82
C LEU A 816 -35.06 4.75 8.17
N ASN A 817 -35.78 5.85 7.94
CA ASN A 817 -35.28 7.08 7.33
C ASN A 817 -34.95 8.21 8.32
N GLU A 818 -34.86 7.93 9.62
CA GLU A 818 -34.22 8.84 10.59
C GLU A 818 -33.13 8.12 11.41
N THR A 819 -32.06 7.69 10.74
CA THR A 819 -30.77 7.41 11.40
C THR A 819 -29.86 8.64 11.39
N LYS A 820 -30.41 9.81 11.78
CA LYS A 820 -29.60 10.83 12.44
C LYS A 820 -29.66 10.59 13.95
N ARG A 821 -28.51 10.17 14.50
CA ARG A 821 -28.12 10.21 15.92
C ARG A 821 -28.75 9.16 16.85
N LEU A 822 -28.18 7.96 16.84
CA LEU A 822 -27.97 7.17 18.06
C LEU A 822 -26.47 7.15 18.39
N HIS A 823 -25.97 8.32 18.79
CA HIS A 823 -24.70 8.51 19.51
C HIS A 823 -24.97 9.33 20.79
N THR A 824 -25.96 8.91 21.56
CA THR A 824 -26.14 9.36 22.94
C THR A 824 -26.62 8.16 23.75
N LYS A 825 -25.77 7.75 24.70
CA LYS A 825 -25.98 6.75 25.77
C LYS A 825 -27.04 5.67 25.47
N MET A 826 -26.58 4.47 25.11
CA MET A 826 -27.38 3.25 25.23
C MET A 826 -27.93 3.14 26.66
N ASP A 827 -29.25 3.25 26.80
CA ASP A 827 -29.97 2.55 27.86
C ASP A 827 -29.82 1.04 27.60
N SER A 828 -29.35 0.32 28.62
CA SER A 828 -28.87 -1.07 28.55
C SER A 828 -29.96 -2.14 28.41
N ASN A 829 -31.10 -1.86 27.76
CA ASN A 829 -32.25 -2.79 27.76
C ASN A 829 -32.93 -3.04 26.40
N ILE A 830 -32.31 -2.73 25.25
CA ILE A 830 -32.84 -3.16 23.94
C ILE A 830 -31.72 -3.85 23.14
N SER A 831 -31.69 -5.18 23.21
CA SER A 831 -30.90 -6.03 22.31
C SER A 831 -31.70 -6.25 21.02
N ILE A 832 -31.23 -5.71 19.90
CA ILE A 832 -31.71 -6.11 18.58
C ILE A 832 -30.90 -7.35 18.19
N ASP A 833 -31.55 -8.51 18.19
CA ASP A 833 -30.98 -9.76 17.73
C ASP A 833 -30.97 -9.76 16.20
N LEU A 834 -29.78 -9.56 15.60
CA LEU A 834 -29.58 -9.56 14.15
C LEU A 834 -29.77 -10.96 13.53
N ASP A 835 -29.81 -12.02 14.35
CA ASP A 835 -30.02 -13.40 13.93
C ASP A 835 -31.49 -13.86 14.11
N ALA A 836 -32.38 -12.98 14.59
CA ALA A 836 -33.80 -13.30 14.69
C ALA A 836 -34.43 -13.43 13.29
N PRO A 837 -35.09 -14.56 12.95
CA PRO A 837 -35.71 -14.73 11.65
C PRO A 837 -36.84 -13.72 11.45
N PHE A 838 -36.85 -13.04 10.29
CA PHE A 838 -37.92 -12.10 9.94
C PHE A 838 -39.29 -12.82 10.00
N PRO A 839 -40.32 -12.18 10.61
CA PRO A 839 -41.64 -12.80 10.77
C PRO A 839 -42.20 -13.32 9.45
N SER A 840 -42.70 -14.56 9.46
CA SER A 840 -43.29 -15.16 8.27
C SER A 840 -44.73 -14.70 8.07
N LEU A 841 -45.07 -14.29 6.85
CA LEU A 841 -46.44 -14.06 6.40
C LEU A 841 -47.17 -15.40 6.24
N SER A 842 -48.41 -15.47 6.72
CA SER A 842 -49.29 -16.61 6.41
C SER A 842 -49.97 -16.39 5.06
N MET A 843 -49.86 -17.33 4.12
CA MET A 843 -50.58 -17.21 2.84
C MET A 843 -52.10 -17.09 3.01
N SER A 844 -52.66 -17.53 4.15
CA SER A 844 -54.09 -17.37 4.46
C SER A 844 -54.50 -15.93 4.78
N SER A 845 -53.54 -15.01 5.01
CA SER A 845 -53.82 -13.59 5.24
C SER A 845 -53.95 -12.80 3.94
N LEU A 846 -53.62 -13.39 2.79
CA LEU A 846 -53.86 -12.83 1.47
C LEU A 846 -55.20 -13.36 0.94
N HIS A 847 -55.99 -12.49 0.32
CA HIS A 847 -57.30 -12.84 -0.22
C HIS A 847 -57.41 -12.40 -1.68
N ALA A 848 -57.46 -13.39 -2.57
CA ALA A 848 -57.69 -13.17 -3.98
C ALA A 848 -59.08 -12.56 -4.23
N SER A 849 -59.12 -11.46 -4.98
CA SER A 849 -60.35 -10.91 -5.55
C SER A 849 -60.86 -11.85 -6.65
N ALA A 850 -61.89 -12.65 -6.36
CA ALA A 850 -62.38 -13.71 -7.24
C ALA A 850 -62.68 -13.32 -8.71
N PRO A 851 -63.05 -12.06 -9.05
CA PRO A 851 -63.19 -11.62 -10.44
C PRO A 851 -61.87 -11.43 -11.19
N GLU A 852 -60.79 -11.07 -10.48
CA GLU A 852 -59.51 -10.59 -11.06
C GLU A 852 -58.35 -11.56 -10.85
N VAL A 853 -58.36 -12.28 -9.73
CA VAL A 853 -57.32 -13.23 -9.33
C VAL A 853 -57.93 -14.60 -9.05
N ALA A 854 -57.47 -15.60 -9.80
CA ALA A 854 -57.87 -17.00 -9.60
C ALA A 854 -57.14 -17.63 -8.41
N HIS A 855 -55.87 -17.28 -8.18
CA HIS A 855 -55.07 -17.84 -7.11
C HIS A 855 -53.86 -16.98 -6.76
N VAL A 856 -53.44 -17.00 -5.50
CA VAL A 856 -52.21 -16.33 -5.01
C VAL A 856 -51.29 -17.39 -4.43
N PHE A 857 -50.02 -17.36 -4.80
CA PHE A 857 -49.04 -18.35 -4.36
C PHE A 857 -47.67 -17.73 -4.08
N HIS A 858 -46.87 -18.44 -3.28
CA HIS A 858 -45.49 -18.07 -2.97
C HIS A 858 -44.52 -18.88 -3.82
N LEU A 859 -43.55 -18.21 -4.43
CA LEU A 859 -42.45 -18.82 -5.18
C LEU A 859 -41.14 -18.64 -4.40
N PRO A 860 -40.66 -19.68 -3.69
CA PRO A 860 -39.39 -19.63 -2.97
C PRO A 860 -38.20 -19.30 -3.87
N PHE A 861 -37.27 -18.48 -3.38
CA PHE A 861 -36.03 -18.19 -4.10
C PHE A 861 -35.21 -19.45 -4.42
N SER A 862 -35.22 -20.43 -3.51
CA SER A 862 -34.57 -21.73 -3.71
C SER A 862 -35.18 -22.55 -4.84
N GLN A 863 -36.47 -22.37 -5.15
CA GLN A 863 -37.13 -23.00 -6.29
C GLN A 863 -36.94 -22.18 -7.56
N LEU A 864 -36.96 -20.86 -7.44
CA LEU A 864 -36.75 -19.91 -8.54
C LEU A 864 -35.42 -20.14 -9.28
N ALA A 865 -34.36 -20.59 -8.58
CA ALA A 865 -33.05 -20.88 -9.17
C ALA A 865 -32.86 -22.34 -9.64
N GLN A 866 -33.87 -23.21 -9.55
CA GLN A 866 -33.69 -24.64 -9.89
C GLN A 866 -33.60 -24.86 -11.41
N PRO A 867 -32.51 -25.47 -11.94
CA PRO A 867 -32.35 -25.68 -13.38
C PRO A 867 -33.51 -26.42 -14.05
N ALA A 868 -34.18 -27.34 -13.33
CA ALA A 868 -35.33 -28.09 -13.85
C ALA A 868 -36.57 -27.22 -14.16
N ARG A 869 -36.65 -26.01 -13.60
CA ARG A 869 -37.74 -25.06 -13.83
C ARG A 869 -37.42 -24.02 -14.90
N LEU A 870 -36.15 -23.86 -15.27
CA LEU A 870 -35.68 -22.76 -16.11
C LEU A 870 -35.70 -23.16 -17.59
N ARG A 871 -36.35 -22.33 -18.41
CA ARG A 871 -36.35 -22.44 -19.86
C ARG A 871 -35.85 -21.14 -20.48
N ALA A 872 -34.83 -21.24 -21.33
CA ALA A 872 -34.26 -20.07 -22.00
C ALA A 872 -35.31 -19.41 -22.91
N HIS A 873 -35.47 -18.09 -22.77
CA HIS A 873 -36.37 -17.30 -23.59
C HIS A 873 -35.76 -15.93 -23.93
N ARG A 874 -36.41 -15.18 -24.83
CA ARG A 874 -35.92 -13.89 -25.31
C ARG A 874 -37.02 -12.85 -25.14
N PHE A 875 -36.81 -11.91 -24.22
CA PHE A 875 -37.68 -10.77 -24.03
C PHE A 875 -37.51 -9.81 -25.22
N ARG A 876 -38.64 -9.46 -25.85
CA ARG A 876 -38.68 -8.60 -27.06
C ARG A 876 -37.77 -9.11 -28.20
N GLY A 877 -37.61 -10.44 -28.31
CA GLY A 877 -36.91 -11.10 -29.42
C GLY A 877 -35.37 -11.09 -29.34
N ASN A 878 -34.74 -10.27 -28.50
CA ASN A 878 -33.28 -10.14 -28.46
C ASN A 878 -32.65 -10.27 -27.06
N ARG A 879 -33.36 -9.96 -25.96
CA ARG A 879 -32.79 -9.96 -24.60
C ARG A 879 -33.01 -11.30 -23.88
N PRO A 880 -31.96 -12.07 -23.54
CA PRO A 880 -32.13 -13.38 -22.92
C PRO A 880 -32.60 -13.27 -21.46
N TYR A 881 -33.58 -14.11 -21.09
CA TYR A 881 -34.06 -14.32 -19.72
C TYR A 881 -34.59 -15.75 -19.54
N TRP A 882 -34.81 -16.17 -18.29
CA TRP A 882 -35.39 -17.48 -17.98
C TRP A 882 -36.90 -17.39 -17.75
N ALA A 883 -37.68 -18.15 -18.52
CA ALA A 883 -39.05 -18.49 -18.15
C ALA A 883 -39.03 -19.58 -17.07
N ILE A 884 -39.89 -19.49 -16.06
CA ILE A 884 -39.86 -20.36 -14.88
C ILE A 884 -41.14 -21.19 -14.79
N ASN A 885 -41.04 -22.51 -14.82
CA ASN A 885 -42.19 -23.40 -14.64
C ASN A 885 -42.69 -23.42 -13.19
N VAL A 886 -43.99 -23.16 -13.00
CA VAL A 886 -44.70 -23.12 -11.70
C VAL A 886 -45.93 -24.05 -11.64
N THR A 887 -46.05 -24.98 -12.60
CA THR A 887 -47.22 -25.88 -12.76
C THR A 887 -47.53 -26.72 -11.53
N ASP A 888 -46.48 -27.16 -10.82
CA ASP A 888 -46.57 -27.99 -9.61
C ASP A 888 -46.74 -27.16 -8.32
N ILE A 889 -46.56 -25.83 -8.40
CA ILE A 889 -46.73 -24.91 -7.27
C ILE A 889 -48.19 -24.44 -7.19
N VAL A 890 -48.84 -24.24 -8.34
CA VAL A 890 -50.23 -23.81 -8.42
C VAL A 890 -51.17 -25.04 -8.45
N PRO A 891 -52.15 -25.16 -7.52
CA PRO A 891 -53.06 -26.30 -7.51
C PRO A 891 -53.84 -26.44 -8.82
N SER A 892 -53.99 -27.68 -9.30
CA SER A 892 -54.72 -27.96 -10.56
C SER A 892 -56.20 -27.55 -10.53
N SER A 893 -56.80 -27.39 -9.35
CA SER A 893 -58.14 -26.83 -9.16
C SER A 893 -58.22 -25.32 -9.45
N ALA A 894 -57.12 -24.59 -9.28
CA ALA A 894 -57.00 -23.17 -9.59
C ALA A 894 -56.66 -22.91 -11.07
N ALA A 895 -56.06 -23.89 -11.76
CA ALA A 895 -55.63 -23.78 -13.16
C ALA A 895 -56.70 -24.24 -14.19
N LYS A 896 -57.89 -24.67 -13.75
CA LYS A 896 -59.02 -25.05 -14.62
C LYS A 896 -60.02 -23.90 -14.65
N HIS A 897 -60.26 -23.23 -15.78
CA HIS A 897 -61.58 -22.64 -16.05
C HIS A 897 -61.86 -22.43 -17.55
N GLY A 898 -62.92 -23.10 -18.01
CA GLY A 898 -63.76 -22.79 -19.15
C GLY A 898 -65.12 -23.47 -18.89
N ASP A 899 -66.21 -22.73 -19.00
CA ASP A 899 -67.58 -23.21 -18.76
C ASP A 899 -67.99 -24.18 -19.88
N HIS A 900 -68.03 -25.49 -19.60
CA HIS A 900 -68.80 -26.48 -20.38
C HIS A 900 -69.10 -27.75 -19.55
N ASP A 901 -70.38 -28.00 -19.31
CA ASP A 901 -70.94 -29.33 -19.04
C ASP A 901 -70.50 -30.31 -20.15
N LYS A 902 -69.44 -31.09 -19.89
CA LYS A 902 -69.19 -32.44 -20.44
C LYS A 902 -67.98 -33.04 -19.75
N ALA A 903 -68.19 -34.18 -19.11
CA ALA A 903 -67.14 -35.02 -18.57
C ALA A 903 -66.29 -35.58 -19.72
N ASP A 904 -65.07 -35.09 -19.88
CA ASP A 904 -63.94 -35.85 -20.43
C ASP A 904 -62.61 -35.23 -19.91
N GLU A 905 -61.74 -36.08 -19.38
CA GLU A 905 -60.43 -35.72 -18.86
C GLU A 905 -59.49 -35.29 -19.98
N LYS A 906 -59.32 -33.97 -20.21
CA LYS A 906 -58.10 -33.30 -20.71
C LYS A 906 -58.41 -31.84 -21.05
N THR A 907 -57.82 -30.88 -20.31
CA THR A 907 -57.13 -29.67 -20.82
C THR A 907 -56.82 -28.68 -19.69
N LEU A 908 -55.52 -28.51 -19.42
CA LEU A 908 -54.95 -27.21 -19.04
C LEU A 908 -54.95 -26.36 -20.32
N VAL A 909 -55.31 -25.08 -20.23
CA VAL A 909 -55.26 -24.02 -21.26
C VAL A 909 -54.73 -24.50 -22.63
N GLU A 910 -55.62 -24.69 -23.63
CA GLU A 910 -55.19 -25.02 -24.99
C GLU A 910 -54.38 -23.87 -25.59
N TRP A 911 -53.14 -24.18 -25.98
CA TRP A 911 -52.27 -23.31 -26.75
C TRP A 911 -52.71 -23.34 -28.22
N ASP A 912 -53.10 -22.19 -28.78
CA ASP A 912 -53.30 -22.05 -30.23
C ASP A 912 -51.93 -21.96 -30.94
N GLY A 913 -51.83 -22.61 -32.10
CA GLY A 913 -50.55 -22.94 -32.73
C GLY A 913 -49.79 -21.77 -33.36
N GLU A 914 -48.46 -21.87 -33.24
CA GLU A 914 -47.34 -21.42 -34.10
C GLU A 914 -47.35 -20.07 -34.87
N THR A 915 -48.33 -19.15 -34.73
CA THR A 915 -48.29 -17.91 -35.53
C THR A 915 -48.60 -16.58 -34.85
N ASN A 916 -48.79 -16.50 -33.52
CA ASN A 916 -48.96 -15.21 -32.85
C ASN A 916 -47.78 -14.80 -31.98
N VAL A 917 -47.38 -13.53 -32.12
CA VAL A 917 -46.32 -12.81 -31.38
C VAL A 917 -46.79 -12.41 -29.97
N ASP A 918 -47.94 -12.91 -29.54
CA ASP A 918 -48.57 -12.49 -28.29
C ASP A 918 -48.01 -13.28 -27.09
N GLU A 919 -47.37 -12.54 -26.17
CA GLU A 919 -47.02 -12.97 -24.80
C GLU A 919 -48.30 -13.12 -23.95
N VAL A 920 -49.34 -13.78 -24.49
CA VAL A 920 -50.64 -13.94 -23.85
C VAL A 920 -51.01 -15.42 -23.73
N GLY A 921 -51.23 -15.91 -22.51
CA GLY A 921 -51.70 -17.28 -22.23
C GLY A 921 -50.80 -18.13 -21.31
N GLY A 922 -51.24 -19.37 -21.06
CA GLY A 922 -50.46 -20.39 -20.35
C GLY A 922 -49.17 -20.73 -21.10
N GLY A 923 -48.10 -21.05 -20.39
CA GLY A 923 -46.79 -21.35 -20.98
C GLY A 923 -46.83 -22.47 -22.03
N ARG A 924 -45.73 -22.61 -22.79
CA ARG A 924 -45.65 -23.60 -23.89
C ARG A 924 -45.84 -25.03 -23.38
N GLU A 925 -46.47 -25.86 -24.20
CA GLU A 925 -46.71 -27.30 -23.93
C GLU A 925 -47.67 -27.60 -22.77
N GLY A 926 -48.59 -26.68 -22.46
CA GLY A 926 -49.60 -26.87 -21.39
C GLY A 926 -49.05 -26.73 -19.97
N LYS A 927 -47.87 -26.10 -19.81
CA LYS A 927 -47.24 -25.78 -18.52
C LYS A 927 -47.60 -24.37 -18.10
N LEU A 928 -47.81 -24.15 -16.80
CA LEU A 928 -47.92 -22.80 -16.24
C LEU A 928 -46.51 -22.24 -15.98
N GLU A 929 -46.19 -21.08 -16.56
CA GLU A 929 -44.85 -20.46 -16.46
C GLU A 929 -44.96 -18.99 -15.99
N VAL A 930 -43.94 -18.52 -15.27
CA VAL A 930 -43.66 -17.08 -15.11
C VAL A 930 -42.81 -16.64 -16.29
N TRP A 931 -43.41 -15.89 -17.21
CA TRP A 931 -42.82 -15.48 -18.48
C TRP A 931 -43.32 -14.10 -18.90
N GLY A 932 -43.03 -13.67 -20.13
CA GLY A 932 -43.36 -12.33 -20.63
C GLY A 932 -42.69 -11.22 -19.81
N LEU A 933 -43.43 -10.15 -19.58
CA LEU A 933 -42.97 -8.98 -18.82
C LEU A 933 -42.74 -9.29 -17.33
N THR A 934 -43.61 -10.10 -16.71
CA THR A 934 -43.46 -10.57 -15.33
C THR A 934 -42.16 -11.36 -15.16
N GLY A 935 -41.92 -12.33 -16.06
CA GLY A 935 -40.68 -13.13 -16.06
C GLY A 935 -39.43 -12.29 -16.31
N TRP A 936 -39.51 -11.26 -17.15
CA TRP A 936 -38.42 -10.31 -17.37
C TRP A 936 -38.05 -9.56 -16.08
N TYR A 937 -39.03 -8.92 -15.41
CA TYR A 937 -38.77 -8.19 -14.17
C TYR A 937 -38.29 -9.08 -13.03
N LEU A 938 -38.81 -10.31 -12.94
CA LEU A 938 -38.31 -11.30 -11.99
C LEU A 938 -36.84 -11.64 -12.25
N ASN A 939 -36.42 -11.79 -13.52
CA ASN A 939 -35.02 -12.03 -13.86
C ASN A 939 -34.12 -10.81 -13.59
N VAL A 940 -34.62 -9.58 -13.80
CA VAL A 940 -33.91 -8.34 -13.44
C VAL A 940 -33.66 -8.30 -11.93
N LEU A 941 -34.69 -8.59 -11.13
CA LEU A 941 -34.58 -8.72 -9.68
C LEU A 941 -33.53 -9.79 -9.30
N MET A 942 -33.60 -10.98 -9.90
CA MET A 942 -32.65 -12.06 -9.60
C MET A 942 -31.19 -11.70 -9.92
N ARG A 943 -30.95 -10.91 -10.98
CA ARG A 943 -29.60 -10.40 -11.28
C ARG A 943 -29.15 -9.37 -10.25
N ALA A 944 -30.05 -8.47 -9.82
CA ALA A 944 -29.76 -7.54 -8.73
C ALA A 944 -29.42 -8.26 -7.42
N LEU A 945 -30.12 -9.36 -7.13
CA LEU A 945 -29.89 -10.23 -5.97
C LEU A 945 -28.73 -11.24 -6.16
N ARG A 946 -28.04 -11.24 -7.32
CA ARG A 946 -26.95 -12.18 -7.67
C ARG A 946 -27.30 -13.66 -7.51
N MET A 947 -28.56 -14.03 -7.79
CA MET A 947 -29.02 -15.42 -7.71
C MET A 947 -28.55 -16.29 -8.89
N PHE A 948 -28.11 -15.66 -9.97
CA PHE A 948 -27.48 -16.31 -11.12
C PHE A 948 -26.07 -15.74 -11.28
N GLY A 949 -25.05 -16.62 -11.29
CA GLY A 949 -23.64 -16.28 -11.47
C GLY A 949 -23.25 -16.06 -12.92
#